data_AF-A0A2W6WQX8-F1
#
_entry.id   AF-A0A2W6WQX8-F1
#
_cell.length_a   1.000
_cell.length_b   1.000
_cell.length_c   1.000
_cell.angle_alpha   90.00
_cell.angle_beta   90.00
_cell.angle_gamma   90.00
#
_symmetry.space_group_name_H-M   'P 1'
#
loop_
_entity.id
_entity.type
_entity.pdbx_description
1 polymer ?
#
loop_
_entity_poly.entity_id
_entity_poly.type
_entity_poly.pdbx_seq_one_letter_code
_entity_poly.pdbx_strand_id
1 'polypeptide(L)'
;MGAVQDAFNIAFRDFVTAGIPASGEYEPDKALIRAIGPIIEQLFAVTGLSDKPYETPEDGAAATTDGVLFWVKGSGTEAAHLYKNVGGAAVDQGIAIPSTLALNTRPQSVAAQGPRVIWDRHDLMGGGMNCIYWPLNSRAYDIVMGDDLANTVANAECEELLGYSKIVLSATDAAWALVLDMDTKLLAAMLFNDAKALLNSKPGRVKILISKWGETLDTTLDVVDLANAVGENMVANGRTMDGWDMTGVVINSGDAYGPAAGGNITGRGFTKWWQAGVAGGEVLTNWRSRSIRSRGEFGFVRMYVGLDAPVDLSGAVMQVHLFNDSGAYLATKDVPCERKLSDYEYVFAGRFIIDQDNVREIRVGLAAGVSGAAKAGLTGAQLYVGDREVYTIGLQDYPVCTASRRFCASRHIFLTSGRDLPFYMSQIGQRKDDFLDLVATIYAGGATFGNAPYERQGDRIYIDPAKIKEAAGGVTLRPHDKPSRRFTMDTTFHVGPLSGAGAVRLHAVGNSIVNREAPVRAAKVLEALGYAVQCVGTMINGGGGTNNAPSYGGEGREGIQSAHYTNELTDYAIPLPAGQEAAYRAMTDEQKRGYNPYLVASSPGANVYNGQRWSMDHYLTRFGYDDPTHIFFDVLRNDINFQTPATALAQVQRAFNAFYDSSRSACPDAHIGFMVGGEGRTDGADEEWYEAYWPILTWLTDAIENKRVGGDAKVWLIGGYQHISGETGWGVSTDSTDALTGARVESMVDSTHPQLVARAQYAEVVSAWVHSTCPVPARFWGVSGNTALTGAQVVALTGSELSSARAKAFSVAAADQYVYFAYLASLGDPTGYAIGGFAESYVKTVVSATTAAGHTADYIVLRSTNKLTGTVPVEVK
;
A
#
# COMPACT_ATOMS: atom_id res chain seq x y z
N MET A 1 -11.14 14.86 49.87
CA MET A 1 -10.43 16.07 49.42
C MET A 1 -9.14 16.14 50.22
N GLY A 2 -8.00 16.21 49.52
CA GLY A 2 -6.64 16.25 50.08
C GLY A 2 -5.62 15.59 49.15
N ALA A 3 -6.01 14.53 48.43
CA ALA A 3 -5.09 13.68 47.68
C ALA A 3 -4.38 14.39 46.51
N VAL A 4 -5.05 15.33 45.83
CA VAL A 4 -4.45 16.08 44.71
C VAL A 4 -3.50 17.15 45.26
N GLN A 5 -3.90 17.82 46.33
CA GLN A 5 -3.03 18.78 47.03
C GLN A 5 -1.75 18.09 47.56
N ASP A 6 -1.89 16.91 48.16
CA ASP A 6 -0.77 16.14 48.70
C ASP A 6 0.18 15.68 47.59
N ALA A 7 -0.34 15.24 46.44
CA ALA A 7 0.48 14.88 45.29
C ALA A 7 1.29 16.07 44.74
N PHE A 8 0.68 17.27 44.66
CA PHE A 8 1.37 18.49 44.24
C PHE A 8 2.45 18.91 45.25
N ASN A 9 2.18 18.78 46.55
CA ASN A 9 3.16 19.06 47.61
C ASN A 9 4.39 18.13 47.54
N ILE A 10 4.17 16.85 47.19
CA ILE A 10 5.23 15.86 47.03
C ILE A 10 6.04 16.12 45.76
N ALA A 11 5.39 16.32 44.62
CA ALA A 11 6.03 16.46 43.32
C ALA A 11 6.88 17.74 43.22
N PHE A 12 6.39 18.85 43.80
CA PHE A 12 7.07 20.15 43.74
C PHE A 12 7.69 20.52 45.06
N ARG A 13 8.42 19.59 45.70
CA ARG A 13 9.05 19.79 47.01
C ARG A 13 10.03 20.97 47.00
N ASP A 14 10.08 21.70 48.12
CA ASP A 14 10.83 22.95 48.26
C ASP A 14 12.13 22.55 48.92
N PHE A 15 13.13 22.43 48.06
CA PHE A 15 14.45 21.96 48.45
C PHE A 15 15.21 23.03 49.26
N VAL A 16 14.82 24.30 49.16
CA VAL A 16 15.40 25.41 49.93
C VAL A 16 15.02 25.31 51.41
N THR A 17 13.75 25.04 51.74
CA THR A 17 13.35 24.74 53.12
C THR A 17 13.86 23.39 53.64
N ALA A 18 14.29 22.49 52.76
CA ALA A 18 14.91 21.20 53.10
C ALA A 18 16.45 21.23 53.16
N GLY A 19 17.09 22.40 52.98
CA GLY A 19 18.54 22.56 53.08
C GLY A 19 19.35 22.05 51.88
N ILE A 20 18.72 21.88 50.72
CA ILE A 20 19.35 21.43 49.48
C ILE A 20 19.45 22.62 48.50
N PRO A 21 20.64 22.95 47.96
CA PRO A 21 20.82 24.11 47.08
C PRO A 21 19.95 24.03 45.82
N ALA A 22 19.38 25.17 45.42
CA ALA A 22 18.57 25.31 44.21
C ALA A 22 19.36 24.92 42.94
N SER A 23 18.67 24.34 41.96
CA SER A 23 19.27 23.63 40.82
C SER A 23 19.54 24.49 39.58
N GLY A 24 19.39 25.82 39.67
CA GLY A 24 19.79 26.75 38.61
C GLY A 24 19.02 28.06 38.62
N GLU A 25 19.41 28.99 37.73
CA GLU A 25 18.89 30.36 37.61
C GLU A 25 17.41 30.44 37.16
N TYR A 26 16.83 29.32 36.70
CA TYR A 26 15.47 29.23 36.15
C TYR A 26 14.56 28.27 36.93
N GLU A 27 14.68 28.21 38.25
CA GLU A 27 13.80 27.37 39.07
C GLU A 27 12.39 28.00 39.16
N PRO A 28 11.31 27.32 38.71
CA PRO A 28 9.96 27.88 38.74
C PRO A 28 9.48 28.08 40.18
N ASP A 29 8.62 29.07 40.41
CA ASP A 29 8.03 29.34 41.73
C ASP A 29 7.11 28.18 42.16
N LYS A 30 7.68 27.25 42.93
CA LYS A 30 7.01 26.04 43.40
C LYS A 30 5.87 26.34 44.36
N ALA A 31 5.86 27.50 45.03
CA ALA A 31 4.74 27.89 45.89
C ALA A 31 3.50 28.18 45.05
N LEU A 32 3.68 28.86 43.92
CA LEU A 32 2.63 29.13 42.95
C LEU A 32 2.07 27.84 42.32
N ILE A 33 2.94 26.88 41.99
CA ILE A 33 2.51 25.59 41.40
C ILE A 33 1.72 24.74 42.41
N ARG A 34 2.14 24.68 43.68
CA ARG A 34 1.41 23.92 44.72
C ARG A 34 0.02 24.48 45.02
N ALA A 35 -0.15 25.80 44.91
CA ALA A 35 -1.43 26.46 45.13
C ALA A 35 -2.52 26.01 44.13
N ILE A 36 -2.13 25.38 43.02
CA ILE A 36 -3.06 24.82 42.02
C ILE A 36 -3.79 23.57 42.53
N GLY A 37 -3.16 22.75 43.38
CA GLY A 37 -3.75 21.51 43.90
C GLY A 37 -5.11 21.71 44.61
N PRO A 38 -5.20 22.61 45.61
CA PRO A 38 -6.47 22.95 46.27
C PRO A 38 -7.54 23.53 45.33
N ILE A 39 -7.11 24.29 44.31
CA ILE A 39 -8.03 24.91 43.33
C ILE A 39 -8.69 23.84 42.47
N ILE A 40 -7.93 22.83 42.03
CA ILE A 40 -8.44 21.68 41.28
C ILE A 40 -9.44 20.89 42.14
N GLU A 41 -9.14 20.68 43.42
CA GLU A 41 -10.08 19.97 44.31
C GLU A 41 -11.37 20.76 44.56
N GLN A 42 -11.30 22.08 44.69
CA GLN A 42 -12.49 22.93 44.75
C GLN A 42 -13.30 22.87 43.45
N LEU A 43 -12.65 22.83 42.30
CA LEU A 43 -13.31 22.66 40.99
C LEU A 43 -14.05 21.31 40.89
N PHE A 44 -13.48 20.23 41.41
CA PHE A 44 -14.18 18.94 41.48
C PHE A 44 -15.38 18.97 42.42
N ALA A 45 -15.29 19.69 43.54
CA ALA A 45 -16.43 19.86 44.45
C ALA A 45 -17.57 20.68 43.83
N VAL A 46 -17.27 21.64 42.96
CA VAL A 46 -18.26 22.53 42.32
C VAL A 46 -18.90 21.91 41.07
N THR A 47 -18.18 21.08 40.32
CA THR A 47 -18.65 20.52 39.05
C THR A 47 -19.55 19.28 39.16
N GLY A 48 -19.75 18.73 40.36
CA GLY A 48 -20.69 17.63 40.58
C GLY A 48 -20.33 16.32 39.86
N LEU A 49 -19.10 16.18 39.35
CA LEU A 49 -18.57 14.99 38.70
C LEU A 49 -18.20 13.91 39.73
N SER A 50 -19.16 13.47 40.54
CA SER A 50 -19.01 12.27 41.37
C SER A 50 -19.88 11.13 40.81
N ASP A 51 -19.32 10.37 39.86
CA ASP A 51 -19.89 9.11 39.36
C ASP A 51 -19.78 8.00 40.42
N LYS A 52 -20.52 8.12 41.51
CA LYS A 52 -20.72 7.02 42.45
C LYS A 52 -22.20 6.67 42.52
N PRO A 53 -22.61 5.44 42.17
CA PRO A 53 -23.97 5.00 42.42
C PRO A 53 -24.27 5.10 43.93
N TYR A 54 -25.46 5.54 44.28
CA TYR A 54 -25.87 5.66 45.67
C TYR A 54 -26.02 4.25 46.28
N GLU A 55 -25.69 4.11 47.56
CA GLU A 55 -25.77 2.82 48.26
C GLU A 55 -27.22 2.47 48.62
N THR A 56 -28.09 3.47 48.81
CA THR A 56 -29.52 3.30 49.08
C THR A 56 -30.40 4.23 48.23
N PRO A 57 -31.67 3.87 47.96
CA PRO A 57 -32.61 4.75 47.27
C PRO A 57 -32.85 6.07 48.02
N GLU A 58 -32.89 6.03 49.34
CA GLU A 58 -33.09 7.20 50.20
C GLU A 58 -31.93 8.20 50.07
N ASP A 59 -30.69 7.71 50.04
CA ASP A 59 -29.51 8.58 49.85
C ASP A 59 -29.54 9.27 48.48
N GLY A 60 -29.94 8.53 47.44
CA GLY A 60 -30.05 9.09 46.09
C GLY A 60 -31.19 10.10 45.96
N ALA A 61 -32.34 9.87 46.60
CA ALA A 61 -33.44 10.84 46.59
C ALA A 61 -33.12 12.07 47.44
N ALA A 62 -32.38 11.93 48.56
CA ALA A 62 -31.94 13.07 49.35
C ALA A 62 -30.87 13.91 48.63
N ALA A 63 -30.04 13.28 47.79
CA ALA A 63 -28.95 13.93 47.07
C ALA A 63 -29.35 14.51 45.70
N THR A 64 -30.56 14.24 45.21
CA THR A 64 -31.03 14.69 43.90
C THR A 64 -32.29 15.55 44.02
N THR A 65 -32.55 16.43 43.05
CA THR A 65 -33.77 17.25 43.04
C THR A 65 -34.97 16.48 42.50
N ASP A 66 -36.17 16.94 42.84
CA ASP A 66 -37.43 16.33 42.41
C ASP A 66 -37.50 16.17 40.88
N GLY A 67 -37.91 14.99 40.42
CA GLY A 67 -37.97 14.61 39.01
C GLY A 67 -36.69 14.03 38.40
N VAL A 68 -35.55 14.07 39.10
CA VAL A 68 -34.26 13.54 38.59
C VAL A 68 -34.18 12.02 38.75
N LEU A 69 -33.61 11.37 37.73
CA LEU A 69 -33.33 9.93 37.72
C LEU A 69 -31.93 9.65 38.30
N PHE A 70 -31.80 8.61 39.12
CA PHE A 70 -30.54 8.19 39.71
C PHE A 70 -30.47 6.66 39.89
N TRP A 71 -29.25 6.13 39.95
CA TRP A 71 -29.00 4.70 40.09
C TRP A 71 -28.62 4.35 41.53
N VAL A 72 -29.18 3.26 42.02
CA VAL A 72 -28.84 2.67 43.33
C VAL A 72 -28.20 1.32 43.11
N LYS A 73 -27.07 1.07 43.78
CA LYS A 73 -26.33 -0.18 43.65
C LYS A 73 -27.05 -1.29 44.42
N GLY A 74 -27.33 -2.43 43.75
CA GLY A 74 -27.81 -3.64 44.42
C GLY A 74 -26.77 -4.23 45.36
N SER A 75 -27.22 -4.90 46.42
CA SER A 75 -26.31 -5.54 47.38
C SER A 75 -25.77 -6.86 46.79
N GLY A 76 -24.46 -6.96 46.57
CA GLY A 76 -23.84 -8.17 46.02
C GLY A 76 -24.25 -8.51 44.58
N THR A 77 -24.94 -9.64 44.38
CA THR A 77 -25.36 -10.16 43.06
C THR A 77 -26.65 -9.53 42.53
N GLU A 78 -27.29 -8.65 43.29
CA GLU A 78 -28.53 -8.00 42.89
C GLU A 78 -28.27 -6.93 41.80
N ALA A 79 -29.25 -6.76 40.91
CA ALA A 79 -29.19 -5.77 39.84
C ALA A 79 -29.13 -4.33 40.40
N ALA A 80 -28.56 -3.39 39.65
CA ALA A 80 -28.73 -1.97 39.93
C ALA A 80 -30.10 -1.51 39.41
N HIS A 81 -30.82 -0.73 40.20
CA HIS A 81 -32.17 -0.25 39.88
C HIS A 81 -32.15 1.27 39.61
N LEU A 82 -32.96 1.71 38.65
CA LEU A 82 -33.16 3.12 38.33
C LEU A 82 -34.34 3.69 39.11
N TYR A 83 -34.10 4.73 39.89
CA TYR A 83 -35.11 5.43 40.67
C TYR A 83 -35.31 6.85 40.14
N LYS A 84 -36.49 7.40 40.39
CA LYS A 84 -36.81 8.82 40.20
C LYS A 84 -37.14 9.46 41.54
N ASN A 85 -36.55 10.61 41.84
CA ASN A 85 -37.00 11.38 43.01
C ASN A 85 -38.40 11.96 42.73
N VAL A 86 -39.37 11.65 43.60
CA VAL A 86 -40.72 12.20 43.58
C VAL A 86 -41.06 12.71 44.98
N GLY A 87 -41.01 14.03 45.17
CA GLY A 87 -41.29 14.70 46.44
C GLY A 87 -40.33 14.34 47.58
N GLY A 88 -39.07 14.02 47.27
CA GLY A 88 -38.05 13.57 48.24
C GLY A 88 -38.04 12.06 48.48
N ALA A 89 -38.92 11.30 47.83
CA ALA A 89 -38.97 9.84 47.89
C ALA A 89 -38.40 9.22 46.61
N ALA A 90 -37.65 8.11 46.76
CA ALA A 90 -37.18 7.32 45.63
C ALA A 90 -38.29 6.41 45.10
N VAL A 91 -38.73 6.64 43.87
CA VAL A 91 -39.71 5.78 43.19
C VAL A 91 -38.99 4.89 42.18
N ASP A 92 -39.00 3.57 42.39
CA ASP A 92 -38.41 2.60 41.45
C ASP A 92 -39.13 2.70 40.10
N GLN A 93 -38.37 2.81 39.01
CA GLN A 93 -38.92 2.87 37.65
C GLN A 93 -39.11 1.48 37.02
N GLY A 94 -38.83 0.40 37.76
CA GLY A 94 -38.98 -0.99 37.32
C GLY A 94 -37.91 -1.43 36.32
N ILE A 95 -36.82 -0.67 36.20
CA ILE A 95 -35.71 -0.93 35.29
C ILE A 95 -34.52 -1.42 36.13
N ALA A 96 -34.20 -2.70 36.00
CA ALA A 96 -33.08 -3.35 36.67
C ALA A 96 -32.01 -3.78 35.66
N ILE A 97 -30.74 -3.47 35.94
CA ILE A 97 -29.59 -3.92 35.15
C ILE A 97 -28.79 -4.94 35.97
N PRO A 98 -28.60 -6.19 35.49
CA PRO A 98 -27.78 -7.18 36.18
C PRO A 98 -26.41 -6.61 36.52
N SER A 99 -25.94 -6.80 37.76
CA SER A 99 -24.70 -6.18 38.27
C SER A 99 -23.45 -6.59 37.48
N THR A 100 -23.49 -7.70 36.75
CA THR A 100 -22.44 -8.14 35.82
C THR A 100 -22.39 -7.36 34.49
N LEU A 101 -23.48 -6.70 34.09
CA LEU A 101 -23.57 -5.84 32.89
C LEU A 101 -23.43 -4.34 33.19
N ALA A 102 -23.66 -3.93 34.44
CA ALA A 102 -23.64 -2.52 34.85
C ALA A 102 -22.25 -1.86 34.87
N LEU A 103 -21.16 -2.62 34.69
CA LEU A 103 -19.79 -2.08 34.60
C LEU A 103 -19.25 -1.96 33.16
N ASN A 104 -19.95 -2.47 32.13
CA ASN A 104 -19.35 -2.60 30.79
C ASN A 104 -20.20 -2.15 29.59
N THR A 105 -21.35 -1.51 29.78
CA THR A 105 -22.09 -0.99 28.61
C THR A 105 -22.78 0.34 28.89
N ARG A 106 -22.21 1.43 28.37
CA ARG A 106 -23.02 2.53 27.82
C ARG A 106 -23.06 2.44 26.30
N PRO A 107 -24.16 2.88 25.68
CA PRO A 107 -24.53 2.51 24.31
C PRO A 107 -23.58 3.18 23.32
N GLN A 108 -23.01 2.40 22.41
CA GLN A 108 -22.43 2.95 21.20
C GLN A 108 -23.50 3.76 20.47
N SER A 109 -23.20 5.03 20.22
CA SER A 109 -23.92 5.86 19.27
C SER A 109 -23.82 5.21 17.89
N VAL A 110 -24.82 4.40 17.52
CA VAL A 110 -25.06 4.03 16.12
C VAL A 110 -25.75 5.22 15.46
N ALA A 111 -24.98 6.27 15.23
CA ALA A 111 -25.38 7.45 14.46
C ALA A 111 -24.37 7.62 13.34
N ALA A 112 -24.51 6.82 12.26
CA ALA A 112 -24.00 7.12 10.91
C ALA A 112 -24.24 6.00 9.87
N GLN A 113 -25.10 5.00 10.10
CA GLN A 113 -25.52 4.10 9.01
C GLN A 113 -27.02 4.21 8.81
N GLY A 114 -27.42 4.73 7.65
CA GLY A 114 -28.82 4.83 7.25
C GLY A 114 -29.48 3.44 7.23
N PRO A 115 -30.81 3.36 7.40
CA PRO A 115 -31.53 2.09 7.45
C PRO A 115 -31.30 1.30 6.15
N ARG A 116 -30.65 0.14 6.25
CA ARG A 116 -30.53 -0.81 5.13
C ARG A 116 -31.69 -1.80 5.21
N VAL A 117 -32.53 -1.80 4.18
CA VAL A 117 -33.53 -2.85 3.95
C VAL A 117 -32.81 -4.04 3.33
N ILE A 118 -32.91 -5.21 3.95
CA ILE A 118 -32.31 -6.43 3.44
C ILE A 118 -33.39 -7.22 2.69
N TRP A 119 -33.13 -7.50 1.42
CA TRP A 119 -33.97 -8.37 0.60
C TRP A 119 -33.31 -9.73 0.51
N ASP A 120 -33.96 -10.76 1.04
CA ASP A 120 -33.49 -12.13 0.93
C ASP A 120 -34.34 -12.89 -0.10
N ARG A 121 -33.67 -13.50 -1.08
CA ARG A 121 -34.28 -14.35 -2.10
C ARG A 121 -33.62 -15.72 -1.98
N HIS A 122 -34.18 -16.57 -1.12
CA HIS A 122 -33.74 -17.96 -1.03
C HIS A 122 -34.39 -18.81 -2.13
N ASP A 123 -33.61 -19.19 -3.15
CA ASP A 123 -33.94 -20.26 -4.09
C ASP A 123 -33.64 -21.63 -3.46
N LEU A 124 -34.57 -22.14 -2.66
CA LEU A 124 -34.58 -23.54 -2.25
C LEU A 124 -36.00 -24.10 -2.44
N MET A 125 -36.18 -24.74 -3.60
CA MET A 125 -37.22 -25.74 -3.89
C MET A 125 -38.69 -25.31 -3.66
N GLY A 126 -39.26 -24.60 -4.65
CA GLY A 126 -40.68 -24.75 -5.00
C GLY A 126 -41.72 -24.19 -4.03
N GLY A 127 -41.79 -22.85 -3.92
CA GLY A 127 -42.88 -22.14 -3.26
C GLY A 127 -42.46 -20.77 -2.78
N GLY A 128 -42.37 -19.80 -3.70
CA GLY A 128 -41.79 -18.47 -3.42
C GLY A 128 -42.59 -17.64 -2.44
N MET A 129 -42.08 -17.47 -1.21
CA MET A 129 -42.46 -16.40 -0.30
C MET A 129 -41.28 -15.45 -0.14
N ASN A 130 -41.39 -14.24 -0.68
CA ASN A 130 -40.39 -13.19 -0.45
C ASN A 130 -40.66 -12.55 0.92
N CYS A 131 -39.59 -12.37 1.70
CA CYS A 131 -39.66 -11.74 3.00
C CYS A 131 -38.82 -10.47 3.00
N ILE A 132 -39.29 -9.42 3.69
CA ILE A 132 -38.54 -8.18 3.90
C ILE A 132 -38.19 -8.11 5.39
N TYR A 133 -36.91 -7.88 5.70
CA TYR A 133 -36.42 -7.68 7.06
C TYR A 133 -36.22 -6.20 7.35
N TRP A 134 -36.90 -5.67 8.37
CA TRP A 134 -36.89 -4.25 8.74
C TRP A 134 -36.40 -3.99 10.17
N PRO A 135 -35.47 -3.06 10.43
CA PRO A 135 -34.93 -2.86 11.78
C PRO A 135 -35.97 -2.29 12.76
N LEU A 136 -36.11 -2.91 13.93
CA LEU A 136 -37.09 -2.59 15.00
C LEU A 136 -36.86 -1.22 15.67
N ASN A 137 -35.68 -0.61 15.52
CA ASN A 137 -35.31 0.62 16.22
C ASN A 137 -35.45 1.91 15.39
N SER A 138 -36.07 1.88 14.20
CA SER A 138 -36.29 3.09 13.41
C SER A 138 -37.49 3.90 13.96
N ARG A 139 -37.25 4.84 14.88
CA ARG A 139 -38.27 5.76 15.45
C ARG A 139 -38.88 6.78 14.45
N ALA A 140 -38.70 6.61 13.14
CA ALA A 140 -38.98 7.65 12.16
C ALA A 140 -40.24 7.43 11.29
N TYR A 141 -40.87 6.24 11.34
CA TYR A 141 -41.98 5.89 10.45
C TYR A 141 -42.98 4.98 11.19
N ASP A 142 -44.26 5.36 11.21
CA ASP A 142 -45.36 4.49 11.67
C ASP A 142 -45.75 3.52 10.54
N ILE A 143 -45.80 2.22 10.84
CA ILE A 143 -46.27 1.20 9.90
C ILE A 143 -47.74 0.91 10.23
N VAL A 144 -48.64 1.27 9.33
CA VAL A 144 -50.06 0.87 9.39
C VAL A 144 -50.25 -0.28 8.40
N MET A 145 -50.49 -1.48 8.89
CA MET A 145 -50.89 -2.61 8.04
C MET A 145 -52.42 -2.65 7.95
N GLY A 146 -52.97 -2.80 6.75
CA GLY A 146 -54.41 -2.98 6.56
C GLY A 146 -54.92 -4.29 7.17
N ASP A 147 -56.21 -4.33 7.49
CA ASP A 147 -56.87 -5.34 8.35
C ASP A 147 -56.76 -6.82 7.88
N ASP A 148 -56.26 -7.10 6.67
CA ASP A 148 -56.22 -8.45 6.06
C ASP A 148 -54.92 -9.25 6.29
N LEU A 149 -53.98 -8.78 7.13
CA LEU A 149 -52.62 -9.37 7.27
C LEU A 149 -52.20 -9.72 8.70
N ALA A 150 -53.13 -10.14 9.57
CA ALA A 150 -52.83 -10.57 10.93
C ALA A 150 -52.40 -12.06 10.99
N ASN A 151 -51.14 -12.37 10.71
CA ASN A 151 -50.50 -13.63 11.15
C ASN A 151 -48.96 -13.49 11.22
N THR A 152 -48.44 -13.01 12.34
CA THR A 152 -47.01 -13.11 12.69
C THR A 152 -46.73 -14.49 13.28
N VAL A 153 -46.00 -15.34 12.56
CA VAL A 153 -45.47 -16.61 13.09
C VAL A 153 -44.05 -16.37 13.61
N ALA A 154 -43.84 -16.57 14.92
CA ALA A 154 -42.50 -16.65 15.49
C ALA A 154 -41.85 -17.96 15.01
N ASN A 155 -40.79 -17.86 14.22
CA ASN A 155 -40.05 -19.03 13.72
C ASN A 155 -38.67 -19.08 14.40
N ALA A 156 -38.31 -20.24 14.95
CA ALA A 156 -37.17 -20.43 15.85
C ALA A 156 -35.80 -20.54 15.17
N GLU A 157 -35.71 -20.36 13.84
CA GLU A 157 -34.49 -20.68 13.07
C GLU A 157 -33.69 -19.44 12.58
N CYS A 158 -33.97 -18.23 13.08
CA CYS A 158 -33.21 -17.02 12.74
C CYS A 158 -32.71 -16.26 13.97
N GLU A 159 -31.95 -16.92 14.85
CA GLU A 159 -31.34 -16.31 16.05
C GLU A 159 -30.19 -15.32 15.75
N GLU A 160 -29.68 -15.22 14.51
CA GLU A 160 -28.54 -14.35 14.18
C GLU A 160 -28.89 -12.89 13.85
N LEU A 161 -30.16 -12.52 13.68
CA LEU A 161 -30.58 -11.14 13.34
C LEU A 161 -31.41 -10.48 14.43
N LEU A 162 -30.82 -10.32 15.63
CA LEU A 162 -31.40 -9.53 16.71
C LEU A 162 -31.67 -8.08 16.25
N GLY A 163 -32.94 -7.67 16.24
CA GLY A 163 -33.36 -6.29 15.97
C GLY A 163 -34.07 -6.04 14.63
N TYR A 164 -34.57 -7.06 13.93
CA TYR A 164 -35.37 -6.90 12.70
C TYR A 164 -36.76 -7.57 12.80
N SER A 165 -37.79 -6.96 12.20
CA SER A 165 -39.11 -7.53 11.96
C SER A 165 -39.21 -8.12 10.56
N LYS A 166 -39.77 -9.33 10.44
CA LYS A 166 -40.02 -10.02 9.17
C LYS A 166 -41.43 -9.72 8.67
N ILE A 167 -41.56 -9.16 7.47
CA ILE A 167 -42.84 -9.00 6.77
C ILE A 167 -42.95 -10.11 5.73
N VAL A 168 -43.97 -10.95 5.86
CA VAL A 168 -44.30 -12.04 4.92
C VAL A 168 -45.40 -11.54 3.99
N LEU A 169 -45.12 -11.51 2.68
CA LEU A 169 -46.12 -11.15 1.67
C LEU A 169 -46.78 -12.42 1.15
N SER A 170 -48.05 -12.66 1.49
CA SER A 170 -48.83 -13.77 0.95
C SER A 170 -49.35 -13.43 -0.45
N ALA A 171 -49.17 -14.35 -1.39
CA ALA A 171 -49.53 -14.16 -2.78
C ALA A 171 -51.03 -14.38 -3.02
N THR A 172 -51.75 -13.31 -3.33
CA THR A 172 -52.95 -13.33 -4.17
C THR A 172 -52.82 -12.23 -5.23
N ASP A 173 -53.32 -12.48 -6.44
CA ASP A 173 -53.00 -11.88 -7.77
C ASP A 173 -53.14 -10.35 -7.97
N ALA A 174 -53.04 -9.54 -6.92
CA ALA A 174 -53.04 -8.09 -7.04
C ALA A 174 -51.60 -7.55 -7.12
N ALA A 175 -51.32 -6.64 -8.06
CA ALA A 175 -50.04 -5.94 -8.11
C ALA A 175 -49.94 -4.97 -6.92
N TRP A 176 -48.96 -5.17 -6.05
CA TRP A 176 -48.70 -4.28 -4.91
C TRP A 176 -47.60 -3.27 -5.26
N ALA A 177 -47.66 -2.11 -4.64
CA ALA A 177 -46.61 -1.10 -4.67
C ALA A 177 -46.24 -0.68 -3.25
N LEU A 178 -44.93 -0.50 -3.02
CA LEU A 178 -44.45 0.15 -1.81
C LEU A 178 -44.38 1.66 -2.09
N VAL A 179 -45.14 2.44 -1.33
CA VAL A 179 -45.27 3.87 -1.53
C VAL A 179 -44.70 4.61 -0.34
N LEU A 180 -43.75 5.51 -0.62
CA LEU A 180 -43.24 6.46 0.37
C LEU A 180 -43.89 7.82 0.13
N ASP A 181 -44.75 8.24 1.05
CA ASP A 181 -45.30 9.60 1.07
C ASP A 181 -44.38 10.49 1.93
N MET A 182 -43.70 11.42 1.27
CA MET A 182 -42.70 12.28 1.91
C MET A 182 -43.33 13.33 2.84
N ASP A 183 -44.62 13.64 2.68
CA ASP A 183 -45.29 14.65 3.50
C ASP A 183 -45.72 14.08 4.85
N THR A 184 -46.25 12.85 4.85
CA THR A 184 -46.67 12.16 6.09
C THR A 184 -45.55 11.34 6.70
N LYS A 185 -44.45 11.13 5.97
CA LYS A 185 -43.42 10.14 6.32
C LYS A 185 -44.05 8.78 6.61
N LEU A 186 -44.99 8.37 5.75
CA LEU A 186 -45.63 7.07 5.84
C LEU A 186 -45.08 6.17 4.73
N LEU A 187 -44.70 4.96 5.10
CA LEU A 187 -44.37 3.90 4.15
C LEU A 187 -45.52 2.88 4.18
N ALA A 188 -46.27 2.78 3.08
CA ALA A 188 -47.41 1.89 2.99
C ALA A 188 -47.26 0.92 1.83
N ALA A 189 -47.63 -0.34 2.06
CA ALA A 189 -47.91 -1.30 0.99
C ALA A 189 -49.37 -1.15 0.60
N MET A 190 -49.64 -0.83 -0.66
CA MET A 190 -51.00 -0.69 -1.17
C MET A 190 -51.11 -1.25 -2.58
N LEU A 191 -52.34 -1.43 -3.06
CA LEU A 191 -52.57 -1.88 -4.42
C LEU A 191 -52.03 -0.84 -5.41
N PHE A 192 -51.48 -1.32 -6.53
CA PHE A 192 -50.81 -0.47 -7.52
C PHE A 192 -51.71 0.67 -8.03
N ASN A 193 -53.01 0.42 -8.17
CA ASN A 193 -53.98 1.42 -8.60
C ASN A 193 -54.15 2.54 -7.55
N ASP A 194 -54.12 2.20 -6.26
CA ASP A 194 -54.20 3.17 -5.17
C ASP A 194 -52.91 3.99 -5.06
N ALA A 195 -51.76 3.33 -5.24
CA ALA A 195 -50.46 4.00 -5.32
C ALA A 195 -50.40 5.01 -6.46
N LYS A 196 -50.97 4.65 -7.62
CA LYS A 196 -51.05 5.53 -8.79
C LYS A 196 -51.99 6.71 -8.55
N ALA A 197 -53.14 6.47 -7.91
CA ALA A 197 -54.05 7.54 -7.51
C ALA A 197 -53.38 8.52 -6.53
N LEU A 198 -52.62 7.99 -5.56
CA LEU A 198 -51.90 8.79 -4.57
C LEU A 198 -50.78 9.63 -5.23
N LEU A 199 -49.98 9.04 -6.11
CA LEU A 199 -48.94 9.74 -6.87
C LEU A 199 -49.51 10.89 -7.71
N ASN A 200 -50.66 10.66 -8.36
CA ASN A 200 -51.31 11.69 -9.16
C ASN A 200 -51.88 12.83 -8.29
N SER A 201 -52.35 12.51 -7.08
CA SER A 201 -52.85 13.54 -6.15
C SER A 201 -51.74 14.37 -5.49
N LYS A 202 -50.49 13.87 -5.47
CA LYS A 202 -49.32 14.53 -4.85
C LYS A 202 -48.03 14.41 -5.71
N PRO A 203 -47.95 15.09 -6.86
CA PRO A 203 -46.82 14.97 -7.77
C PRO A 203 -45.50 15.44 -7.11
N GLY A 204 -44.44 14.63 -7.22
CA GLY A 204 -43.10 14.96 -6.69
C GLY A 204 -42.92 14.79 -5.18
N ARG A 205 -44.01 14.50 -4.43
CA ARG A 205 -43.97 14.23 -2.98
C ARG A 205 -44.15 12.74 -2.63
N VAL A 206 -44.60 11.94 -3.59
CA VAL A 206 -44.80 10.50 -3.43
C VAL A 206 -43.82 9.75 -4.33
N LYS A 207 -43.11 8.75 -3.78
CA LYS A 207 -42.24 7.86 -4.54
C LYS A 207 -42.81 6.44 -4.53
N ILE A 208 -42.91 5.83 -5.71
CA ILE A 208 -43.36 4.44 -5.85
C ILE A 208 -42.16 3.56 -6.17
N LEU A 209 -41.92 2.53 -5.36
CA LEU A 209 -40.99 1.44 -5.67
C LEU A 209 -41.82 0.24 -6.13
N ILE A 210 -41.72 -0.14 -7.41
CA ILE A 210 -42.62 -1.14 -8.02
C ILE A 210 -41.85 -2.41 -8.40
N SER A 211 -42.48 -3.58 -8.20
CA SER A 211 -42.26 -4.77 -9.02
C SER A 211 -43.59 -5.21 -9.65
N LYS A 212 -43.68 -5.33 -10.98
CA LYS A 212 -44.77 -6.06 -11.65
C LYS A 212 -44.26 -7.47 -11.96
N TRP A 213 -44.93 -8.50 -11.45
CA TRP A 213 -44.66 -9.89 -11.81
C TRP A 213 -45.61 -10.29 -12.95
N GLY A 214 -45.07 -10.92 -14.00
CA GLY A 214 -45.88 -11.79 -14.86
C GLY A 214 -45.97 -11.53 -16.37
N GLU A 215 -45.05 -10.81 -17.03
CA GLU A 215 -44.89 -10.90 -18.50
C GLU A 215 -43.40 -10.75 -18.88
N THR A 216 -42.90 -11.62 -19.77
CA THR A 216 -41.56 -11.57 -20.34
C THR A 216 -41.43 -10.30 -21.18
N LEU A 217 -40.71 -9.29 -20.69
CA LEU A 217 -40.37 -8.10 -21.45
C LEU A 217 -39.08 -8.35 -22.23
N ASP A 218 -39.24 -8.46 -23.54
CA ASP A 218 -38.16 -8.36 -24.52
C ASP A 218 -37.52 -6.96 -24.43
N THR A 219 -36.22 -6.88 -24.71
CA THR A 219 -35.34 -5.75 -24.43
C THR A 219 -35.84 -4.42 -25.02
N THR A 220 -36.37 -3.53 -24.19
CA THR A 220 -36.24 -2.04 -24.16
C THR A 220 -37.48 -1.44 -23.47
N LEU A 221 -37.36 -1.15 -22.18
CA LEU A 221 -38.23 -0.19 -21.53
C LEU A 221 -37.35 0.70 -20.64
N ASP A 222 -37.29 1.98 -21.02
CA ASP A 222 -36.63 3.07 -20.31
C ASP A 222 -37.08 3.11 -18.84
N VAL A 223 -36.21 2.65 -17.96
CA VAL A 223 -36.12 3.26 -16.65
C VAL A 223 -35.57 4.66 -16.92
N VAL A 224 -36.47 5.65 -16.97
CA VAL A 224 -36.10 7.06 -16.83
C VAL A 224 -35.60 7.24 -15.40
N ASP A 225 -34.35 6.83 -15.21
CA ASP A 225 -33.53 7.20 -14.10
C ASP A 225 -33.19 8.67 -14.33
N LEU A 226 -33.87 9.57 -13.62
CA LEU A 226 -33.57 11.01 -13.62
C LEU A 226 -32.17 11.31 -13.04
N ALA A 227 -31.41 10.29 -12.60
CA ALA A 227 -29.97 10.40 -12.33
C ALA A 227 -29.08 10.16 -13.58
N ASN A 228 -29.61 9.55 -14.65
CA ASN A 228 -28.87 9.26 -15.90
C ASN A 228 -29.32 10.12 -17.10
N ALA A 229 -30.06 11.20 -16.86
CA ALA A 229 -30.26 12.27 -17.87
C ALA A 229 -29.09 13.29 -17.89
N VAL A 230 -27.93 12.93 -17.34
CA VAL A 230 -26.66 13.62 -17.57
C VAL A 230 -25.90 12.80 -18.60
N GLY A 231 -25.78 13.34 -19.81
CA GLY A 231 -25.21 12.64 -20.96
C GLY A 231 -23.88 11.96 -20.63
N GLU A 232 -23.74 10.74 -21.12
CA GLU A 232 -22.46 10.05 -21.27
C GLU A 232 -21.41 11.03 -21.80
N ASN A 233 -20.29 11.16 -21.08
CA ASN A 233 -19.10 11.81 -21.61
C ASN A 233 -18.60 10.97 -22.78
N MET A 234 -18.96 11.35 -24.02
CA MET A 234 -18.27 10.87 -25.20
C MET A 234 -16.82 11.35 -25.18
N VAL A 235 -15.91 10.53 -24.66
CA VAL A 235 -14.47 10.69 -24.84
C VAL A 235 -14.12 10.10 -26.21
N ALA A 236 -13.93 10.97 -27.21
CA ALA A 236 -13.32 10.56 -28.47
C ALA A 236 -11.82 10.27 -28.22
N ASN A 237 -11.44 9.00 -28.37
CA ASN A 237 -10.05 8.53 -28.29
C ASN A 237 -9.19 9.16 -29.40
N GLY A 238 -8.03 9.69 -29.04
CA GLY A 238 -6.98 10.08 -29.98
C GLY A 238 -5.60 9.69 -29.46
N ARG A 239 -4.87 8.87 -30.24
CA ARG A 239 -3.45 8.55 -30.04
C ARG A 239 -2.62 9.82 -29.95
N THR A 240 -1.49 9.76 -29.24
CA THR A 240 -0.39 10.71 -29.42
C THR A 240 -0.04 10.79 -30.91
N MET A 241 -0.26 11.95 -31.51
CA MET A 241 0.29 12.33 -32.80
C MET A 241 1.25 13.48 -32.56
N ASP A 242 2.54 13.15 -32.42
CA ASP A 242 3.60 14.15 -32.57
C ASP A 242 3.62 14.60 -34.03
N GLY A 243 3.52 15.92 -34.27
CA GLY A 243 3.97 16.53 -35.52
C GLY A 243 2.98 17.28 -36.40
N TRP A 244 1.80 17.73 -35.92
CA TRP A 244 0.92 18.62 -36.70
C TRP A 244 0.63 19.94 -35.97
N ASP A 245 0.91 21.05 -36.63
CA ASP A 245 0.47 22.40 -36.24
C ASP A 245 -1.05 22.49 -36.42
N MET A 246 -1.80 22.53 -35.32
CA MET A 246 -3.26 22.52 -35.34
C MET A 246 -3.84 23.90 -35.01
N THR A 247 -4.00 24.74 -36.02
CA THR A 247 -4.91 25.90 -35.98
C THR A 247 -6.33 25.46 -36.36
N GLY A 248 -7.14 25.07 -35.38
CA GLY A 248 -8.61 25.01 -35.49
C GLY A 248 -9.23 23.60 -35.37
N VAL A 249 -10.02 23.38 -34.32
CA VAL A 249 -10.91 22.22 -34.19
C VAL A 249 -12.34 22.65 -34.53
N VAL A 250 -12.96 22.00 -35.51
CA VAL A 250 -14.40 22.09 -35.82
C VAL A 250 -15.00 20.70 -35.60
N ILE A 251 -15.96 20.56 -34.69
CA ILE A 251 -16.72 19.32 -34.50
C ILE A 251 -18.13 19.51 -35.04
N ASN A 252 -18.51 18.69 -36.02
CA ASN A 252 -19.87 18.58 -36.55
C ASN A 252 -20.65 17.56 -35.71
N SER A 253 -21.73 17.98 -35.06
CA SER A 253 -22.75 17.07 -34.52
C SER A 253 -23.78 16.76 -35.61
N GLY A 254 -23.82 15.52 -36.09
CA GLY A 254 -24.77 15.05 -37.10
C GLY A 254 -26.21 14.97 -36.62
N ASP A 255 -27.12 14.98 -37.60
CA ASP A 255 -28.56 15.21 -37.50
C ASP A 255 -29.36 14.15 -36.72
N ALA A 256 -30.12 14.58 -35.71
CA ALA A 256 -31.38 13.97 -35.31
C ALA A 256 -32.26 15.03 -34.61
N TYR A 257 -33.42 15.31 -35.20
CA TYR A 257 -34.41 16.25 -34.68
C TYR A 257 -35.02 15.75 -33.37
N GLY A 258 -34.69 16.42 -32.26
CA GLY A 258 -35.36 16.32 -30.96
C GLY A 258 -34.98 17.53 -30.09
N PRO A 259 -35.92 18.17 -29.35
CA PRO A 259 -35.65 19.41 -28.65
C PRO A 259 -34.86 19.16 -27.34
N ALA A 260 -33.85 19.99 -27.09
CA ALA A 260 -33.08 20.15 -25.85
C ALA A 260 -32.12 19.00 -25.46
N ALA A 261 -30.88 19.04 -25.98
CA ALA A 261 -29.72 18.40 -25.37
C ALA A 261 -28.54 19.40 -25.39
N GLY A 262 -28.13 19.89 -24.22
CA GLY A 262 -26.93 20.70 -24.05
C GLY A 262 -25.68 19.85 -24.36
N GLY A 263 -24.73 20.41 -25.11
CA GLY A 263 -23.48 19.74 -25.44
C GLY A 263 -22.45 19.88 -24.32
N ASN A 264 -22.11 18.77 -23.65
CA ASN A 264 -20.87 18.69 -22.86
C ASN A 264 -19.69 18.53 -23.81
N ILE A 265 -18.64 19.33 -23.65
CA ILE A 265 -17.41 19.13 -24.40
C ILE A 265 -16.24 19.04 -23.43
N THR A 266 -15.60 17.87 -23.40
CA THR A 266 -14.37 17.61 -22.64
C THR A 266 -13.21 17.42 -23.62
N GLY A 267 -12.18 18.29 -23.53
CA GLY A 267 -10.97 18.20 -24.34
C GLY A 267 -9.74 17.95 -23.46
N ARG A 268 -8.88 17.01 -23.84
CA ARG A 268 -7.52 16.82 -23.27
C ARG A 268 -6.47 17.11 -24.32
N GLY A 269 -5.39 17.78 -23.92
CA GLY A 269 -4.18 17.94 -24.75
C GLY A 269 -3.91 19.35 -25.28
N PHE A 270 -3.98 20.37 -24.43
CA PHE A 270 -3.49 21.70 -24.79
C PHE A 270 -2.09 21.88 -24.19
N THR A 271 -1.05 22.06 -25.01
CA THR A 271 0.27 22.46 -24.53
C THR A 271 0.65 23.78 -25.19
N LYS A 272 0.19 24.87 -24.58
CA LYS A 272 0.74 26.20 -24.81
C LYS A 272 1.12 26.80 -23.46
N TRP A 273 2.42 26.96 -23.25
CA TRP A 273 3.00 27.67 -22.11
C TRP A 273 3.12 29.15 -22.47
N TRP A 274 2.81 30.05 -21.55
CA TRP A 274 2.94 31.50 -21.72
C TRP A 274 3.62 32.10 -20.50
N GLN A 275 4.36 33.20 -20.69
CA GLN A 275 5.04 33.90 -19.61
C GLN A 275 4.05 34.81 -18.87
N ALA A 276 3.85 34.63 -17.57
CA ALA A 276 3.10 35.59 -16.77
C ALA A 276 3.87 36.94 -16.75
N GLY A 277 3.15 38.05 -16.93
CA GLY A 277 3.73 39.40 -16.86
C GLY A 277 3.81 40.20 -18.16
N VAL A 278 3.47 39.65 -19.33
CA VAL A 278 3.27 40.48 -20.53
C VAL A 278 1.82 40.93 -20.57
N ALA A 279 1.57 42.23 -20.35
CA ALA A 279 0.25 42.83 -20.50
C ALA A 279 -0.29 42.51 -21.91
N GLY A 280 -1.39 41.74 -21.99
CA GLY A 280 -2.02 41.36 -23.26
C GLY A 280 -1.66 39.98 -23.83
N GLY A 281 -1.02 39.09 -23.07
CA GLY A 281 -0.85 37.69 -23.48
C GLY A 281 -2.16 36.89 -23.41
N GLU A 282 -3.05 37.03 -24.40
CA GLU A 282 -4.25 36.18 -24.51
C GLU A 282 -3.86 34.71 -24.77
N VAL A 283 -4.37 33.80 -23.94
CA VAL A 283 -4.33 32.36 -24.22
C VAL A 283 -5.48 32.05 -25.18
N LEU A 284 -5.20 32.00 -26.47
CA LEU A 284 -6.20 31.63 -27.48
C LEU A 284 -6.41 30.10 -27.49
N THR A 285 -7.08 29.54 -26.49
CA THR A 285 -7.87 28.33 -26.74
C THR A 285 -9.22 28.78 -27.25
N ASN A 286 -9.39 28.77 -28.57
CA ASN A 286 -10.64 29.16 -29.23
C ASN A 286 -11.60 27.99 -29.25
N TRP A 287 -12.70 28.13 -28.52
CA TRP A 287 -13.78 27.15 -28.50
C TRP A 287 -14.93 27.67 -29.33
N ARG A 288 -15.15 27.08 -30.52
CA ARG A 288 -16.26 27.45 -31.39
C ARG A 288 -17.45 26.51 -31.19
N SER A 289 -18.55 27.03 -30.66
CA SER A 289 -19.81 26.28 -30.52
C SER A 289 -20.80 26.68 -31.61
N ARG A 290 -21.44 25.70 -32.25
CA ARG A 290 -22.54 25.94 -33.20
C ARG A 290 -23.89 26.21 -32.52
N SER A 291 -24.02 26.09 -31.19
CA SER A 291 -25.36 26.01 -30.56
C SER A 291 -25.63 26.90 -29.33
N ILE A 292 -24.87 27.96 -29.05
CA ILE A 292 -25.29 28.94 -28.03
C ILE A 292 -26.32 29.83 -28.70
N ARG A 293 -27.61 29.55 -28.49
CA ARG A 293 -28.70 30.14 -29.29
C ARG A 293 -29.49 31.20 -28.54
N SER A 294 -29.33 31.32 -27.22
CA SER A 294 -30.18 32.20 -26.42
C SER A 294 -29.48 32.88 -25.24
N ARG A 295 -29.86 34.14 -25.01
CA ARG A 295 -29.58 34.88 -23.77
C ARG A 295 -30.17 34.15 -22.57
N GLY A 296 -29.36 33.92 -21.53
CA GLY A 296 -29.76 33.25 -20.30
C GLY A 296 -29.25 31.81 -20.14
N GLU A 297 -28.45 31.30 -21.08
CA GLU A 297 -27.76 30.01 -20.92
C GLU A 297 -26.72 30.07 -19.77
N PHE A 298 -26.61 28.97 -19.03
CA PHE A 298 -25.64 28.78 -17.96
C PHE A 298 -24.31 28.31 -18.54
N GLY A 299 -23.25 29.04 -18.24
CA GLY A 299 -21.87 28.66 -18.46
C GLY A 299 -21.22 28.15 -17.17
N PHE A 300 -20.52 27.03 -17.27
CA PHE A 300 -19.58 26.58 -16.25
C PHE A 300 -18.23 26.35 -16.91
N VAL A 301 -17.18 26.82 -16.25
CA VAL A 301 -15.82 26.54 -16.66
C VAL A 301 -14.99 26.14 -15.45
N ARG A 302 -14.15 25.13 -15.62
CA ARG A 302 -13.11 24.75 -14.68
C ARG A 302 -11.83 24.46 -15.44
N MET A 303 -10.71 25.00 -14.99
CA MET A 303 -9.45 24.91 -15.74
C MET A 303 -8.26 24.79 -14.83
N TYR A 304 -7.28 24.03 -15.32
CA TYR A 304 -6.10 23.60 -14.59
C TYR A 304 -4.91 24.33 -15.18
N VAL A 305 -4.19 25.04 -14.33
CA VAL A 305 -3.05 25.85 -14.71
C VAL A 305 -1.81 25.26 -14.05
N GLY A 306 -0.86 24.80 -14.86
CA GLY A 306 0.47 24.42 -14.44
C GLY A 306 1.44 25.58 -14.58
N LEU A 307 2.43 25.67 -13.70
CA LEU A 307 3.47 26.69 -13.68
C LEU A 307 4.84 26.06 -13.88
N ASP A 308 5.76 26.77 -14.52
CA ASP A 308 7.17 26.38 -14.61
C ASP A 308 8.04 26.89 -13.44
N ALA A 309 7.48 27.75 -12.59
CA ALA A 309 8.10 28.28 -11.37
C ALA A 309 7.02 28.58 -10.31
N PRO A 310 7.35 28.47 -9.01
CA PRO A 310 6.37 28.62 -7.94
C PRO A 310 5.91 30.08 -7.81
N VAL A 311 4.66 30.36 -8.17
CA VAL A 311 4.01 31.68 -8.03
C VAL A 311 2.63 31.47 -7.43
N ASP A 312 2.29 32.27 -6.41
CA ASP A 312 0.98 32.13 -5.78
C ASP A 312 -0.15 32.72 -6.61
N LEU A 313 -0.95 31.84 -7.23
CA LEU A 313 -2.15 32.24 -7.99
C LEU A 313 -3.44 32.19 -7.16
N SER A 314 -3.38 31.98 -5.84
CA SER A 314 -4.59 31.83 -5.01
C SER A 314 -5.51 33.06 -5.03
N GLY A 315 -4.96 34.25 -5.25
CA GLY A 315 -5.71 35.51 -5.42
C GLY A 315 -5.95 35.91 -6.89
N ALA A 316 -5.49 35.11 -7.85
CA ALA A 316 -5.65 35.41 -9.27
C ALA A 316 -7.06 35.06 -9.76
N VAL A 317 -7.42 35.67 -10.88
CA VAL A 317 -8.66 35.42 -11.58
C VAL A 317 -8.33 35.04 -13.02
N MET A 318 -9.02 34.03 -13.54
CA MET A 318 -8.99 33.70 -14.95
C MET A 318 -10.20 34.31 -15.66
N GLN A 319 -9.98 34.92 -16.80
CA GLN A 319 -10.99 35.60 -17.59
C GLN A 319 -11.47 34.70 -18.72
N VAL A 320 -12.79 34.59 -18.87
CA VAL A 320 -13.47 33.94 -19.99
C VAL A 320 -14.02 35.03 -20.89
N HIS A 321 -13.44 35.19 -22.06
CA HIS A 321 -13.85 36.17 -23.04
C HIS A 321 -14.82 35.52 -24.06
N LEU A 322 -15.96 36.16 -24.26
CA LEU A 322 -17.02 35.71 -25.18
C LEU A 322 -16.97 36.55 -26.45
N PHE A 323 -17.05 35.92 -27.62
CA PHE A 323 -17.00 36.56 -28.94
C PHE A 323 -18.13 36.09 -29.84
N ASN A 324 -18.56 36.92 -30.79
CA ASN A 324 -19.58 36.58 -31.78
C ASN A 324 -19.00 35.99 -33.09
N ASP A 325 -19.87 35.70 -34.06
CA ASP A 325 -19.52 35.15 -35.38
C ASP A 325 -18.52 36.01 -36.19
N SER A 326 -18.49 37.32 -35.96
CA SER A 326 -17.53 38.23 -36.60
C SER A 326 -16.18 38.31 -35.87
N GLY A 327 -16.02 37.57 -34.76
CA GLY A 327 -14.88 37.70 -33.87
C GLY A 327 -14.91 38.97 -33.01
N ALA A 328 -16.04 39.67 -32.94
CA ALA A 328 -16.18 40.84 -32.08
C ALA A 328 -16.35 40.39 -30.63
N TYR A 329 -15.60 41.03 -29.74
CA TYR A 329 -15.67 40.81 -28.30
C TYR A 329 -17.04 41.25 -27.76
N LEU A 330 -17.64 40.40 -26.94
CA LEU A 330 -18.96 40.62 -26.34
C LEU A 330 -18.86 40.90 -24.85
N ALA A 331 -18.18 40.03 -24.09
CA ALA A 331 -18.10 40.15 -22.63
C ALA A 331 -16.91 39.37 -22.07
N THR A 332 -16.53 39.69 -20.83
CA THR A 332 -15.60 38.91 -20.01
C THR A 332 -16.31 38.41 -18.77
N LYS A 333 -16.03 37.16 -18.37
CA LYS A 333 -16.48 36.58 -17.11
C LYS A 333 -15.27 36.16 -16.29
N ASP A 334 -15.23 36.62 -15.05
CA ASP A 334 -14.14 36.37 -14.12
C ASP A 334 -14.37 35.04 -13.38
N VAL A 335 -13.34 34.21 -13.34
CA VAL A 335 -13.32 32.85 -12.79
C VAL A 335 -12.26 32.81 -11.70
N PRO A 336 -12.65 32.80 -10.42
CA PRO A 336 -11.69 32.82 -9.32
C PRO A 336 -10.90 31.50 -9.25
N CYS A 337 -9.73 31.56 -8.60
CA CYS A 337 -9.03 30.36 -8.18
C CYS A 337 -9.93 29.59 -7.19
N GLU A 338 -10.30 28.36 -7.54
CA GLU A 338 -11.05 27.45 -6.68
C GLU A 338 -10.14 26.89 -5.58
N ARG A 339 -8.93 26.42 -5.97
CA ARG A 339 -7.94 25.87 -5.05
C ARG A 339 -6.54 25.78 -5.65
N LYS A 340 -5.54 25.84 -4.77
CA LYS A 340 -4.14 25.48 -5.05
C LYS A 340 -3.97 23.96 -4.86
N LEU A 341 -3.42 23.26 -5.86
CA LEU A 341 -3.12 21.83 -5.80
C LEU A 341 -1.69 21.57 -5.33
N SER A 342 -0.75 22.40 -5.79
CA SER A 342 0.65 22.41 -5.41
C SER A 342 1.22 23.81 -5.65
N ASP A 343 2.50 24.03 -5.36
CA ASP A 343 3.20 25.27 -5.72
C ASP A 343 3.27 25.53 -7.23
N TYR A 344 2.99 24.50 -8.04
CA TYR A 344 3.06 24.57 -9.50
C TYR A 344 1.69 24.37 -10.16
N GLU A 345 0.63 24.06 -9.42
CA GLU A 345 -0.65 23.67 -10.03
C GLU A 345 -1.84 24.31 -9.32
N TYR A 346 -2.73 24.92 -10.11
CA TYR A 346 -3.89 25.66 -9.64
C TYR A 346 -5.16 25.25 -10.40
N VAL A 347 -6.30 25.30 -9.72
CA VAL A 347 -7.63 25.10 -10.31
C VAL A 347 -8.41 26.39 -10.20
N PHE A 348 -8.96 26.84 -11.33
CA PHE A 348 -9.89 27.95 -11.39
C PHE A 348 -11.24 27.41 -11.82
N ALA A 349 -12.31 27.81 -11.15
CA ALA A 349 -13.65 27.40 -11.52
C ALA A 349 -14.67 28.48 -11.25
N GLY A 350 -15.68 28.55 -12.11
CA GLY A 350 -16.65 29.63 -12.08
C GLY A 350 -17.89 29.26 -12.86
N ARG A 351 -19.02 29.74 -12.36
CA ARG A 351 -20.30 29.72 -13.04
C ARG A 351 -20.60 31.13 -13.51
N PHE A 352 -21.14 31.26 -14.71
CA PHE A 352 -21.53 32.54 -15.27
C PHE A 352 -22.77 32.39 -16.13
N ILE A 353 -23.59 33.43 -16.18
CA ILE A 353 -24.71 33.49 -17.12
C ILE A 353 -24.23 34.16 -18.41
N ILE A 354 -24.55 33.55 -19.54
CA ILE A 354 -24.33 34.15 -20.86
C ILE A 354 -25.50 35.08 -21.14
N ASP A 355 -25.26 36.36 -20.89
CA ASP A 355 -26.23 37.46 -21.04
C ASP A 355 -26.16 38.14 -22.42
N GLN A 356 -25.30 37.62 -23.31
CA GLN A 356 -25.05 38.14 -24.66
C GLN A 356 -25.68 37.23 -25.72
N ASP A 357 -26.29 37.83 -26.74
CA ASP A 357 -26.78 37.10 -27.90
C ASP A 357 -25.63 36.76 -28.87
N ASN A 358 -25.74 35.64 -29.58
CA ASN A 358 -24.81 35.21 -30.63
C ASN A 358 -23.35 34.95 -30.18
N VAL A 359 -23.14 34.49 -28.94
CA VAL A 359 -21.82 33.99 -28.52
C VAL A 359 -21.46 32.75 -29.34
N ARG A 360 -20.29 32.75 -29.97
CA ARG A 360 -19.86 31.71 -30.91
C ARG A 360 -18.47 31.21 -30.63
N GLU A 361 -17.64 32.05 -30.03
CA GLU A 361 -16.28 31.72 -29.64
C GLU A 361 -16.07 32.10 -28.17
N ILE A 362 -15.54 31.15 -27.39
CA ILE A 362 -15.10 31.37 -26.01
C ILE A 362 -13.58 31.27 -25.99
N ARG A 363 -12.95 32.27 -25.40
CA ARG A 363 -11.51 32.31 -25.12
C ARG A 363 -11.29 32.44 -23.63
N VAL A 364 -10.11 32.04 -23.18
CA VAL A 364 -9.77 32.02 -21.76
C VAL A 364 -8.39 32.61 -21.59
N GLY A 365 -8.16 33.50 -20.64
CA GLY A 365 -6.80 33.96 -20.29
C GLY A 365 -6.70 34.31 -18.81
N LEU A 366 -5.49 34.32 -18.24
CA LEU A 366 -5.31 34.89 -16.90
C LEU A 366 -5.52 36.41 -16.93
N ALA A 367 -6.20 36.96 -15.93
CA ALA A 367 -6.41 38.41 -15.84
C ALA A 367 -5.07 39.15 -15.77
N ALA A 368 -4.99 40.31 -16.41
CA ALA A 368 -3.82 41.19 -16.33
C ALA A 368 -3.60 41.62 -14.86
N GLY A 369 -2.47 41.23 -14.26
CA GLY A 369 -2.15 41.57 -12.88
C GLY A 369 -1.35 40.52 -12.10
N VAL A 370 -1.21 39.30 -12.61
CA VAL A 370 -0.32 38.29 -12.01
C VAL A 370 1.13 38.64 -12.34
N SER A 371 1.78 39.42 -11.47
CA SER A 371 3.19 39.78 -11.62
C SER A 371 4.08 38.66 -11.08
N GLY A 372 4.67 37.87 -11.98
CA GLY A 372 5.68 36.86 -11.66
C GLY A 372 6.29 36.31 -12.95
N ALA A 373 7.59 35.98 -12.95
CA ALA A 373 8.29 35.51 -14.15
C ALA A 373 7.91 34.09 -14.62
N ALA A 374 7.04 33.40 -13.88
CA ALA A 374 6.63 32.04 -14.17
C ALA A 374 5.83 31.96 -15.47
N LYS A 375 6.16 31.01 -16.33
CA LYS A 375 5.26 30.60 -17.39
C LYS A 375 4.13 29.77 -16.81
N ALA A 376 2.91 30.18 -17.09
CA ALA A 376 1.72 29.39 -16.83
C ALA A 376 1.29 28.66 -18.11
N GLY A 377 0.69 27.50 -17.97
CA GLY A 377 0.21 26.66 -19.05
C GLY A 377 -1.12 26.01 -18.67
N LEU A 378 -2.08 25.95 -19.59
CA LEU A 378 -3.34 25.27 -19.35
C LEU A 378 -3.11 23.76 -19.47
N THR A 379 -3.14 23.02 -18.36
CA THR A 379 -2.91 21.57 -18.33
C THR A 379 -4.19 20.76 -18.54
N GLY A 380 -5.37 21.40 -18.41
CA GLY A 380 -6.67 20.82 -18.72
C GLY A 380 -7.82 21.82 -18.55
N ALA A 381 -8.98 21.55 -19.15
CA ALA A 381 -10.19 22.34 -18.96
C ALA A 381 -11.47 21.50 -19.08
N GLN A 382 -12.51 21.93 -18.38
CA GLN A 382 -13.90 21.49 -18.49
C GLN A 382 -14.74 22.72 -18.79
N LEU A 383 -15.56 22.65 -19.85
CA LEU A 383 -16.46 23.73 -20.25
C LEU A 383 -17.85 23.13 -20.49
N TYR A 384 -18.85 23.75 -19.87
CA TYR A 384 -20.26 23.47 -20.12
C TYR A 384 -20.97 24.77 -20.47
N VAL A 385 -21.79 24.74 -21.52
CA VAL A 385 -22.73 25.80 -21.86
C VAL A 385 -24.07 25.15 -22.20
N GLY A 386 -25.12 25.50 -21.49
CA GLY A 386 -26.45 24.96 -21.75
C GLY A 386 -27.58 25.72 -21.06
N ASP A 387 -28.81 25.36 -21.41
CA ASP A 387 -30.04 25.98 -20.90
C ASP A 387 -30.38 25.59 -19.46
N ARG A 388 -29.76 24.53 -18.93
CA ARG A 388 -29.92 24.08 -17.54
C ARG A 388 -28.71 24.44 -16.70
N GLU A 389 -28.98 24.94 -15.50
CA GLU A 389 -27.96 25.08 -14.47
C GLU A 389 -27.49 23.69 -14.04
N VAL A 390 -26.27 23.31 -14.42
CA VAL A 390 -25.67 22.04 -14.00
C VAL A 390 -25.15 22.22 -12.58
N TYR A 391 -25.95 21.78 -11.61
CA TYR A 391 -25.59 21.78 -10.19
C TYR A 391 -24.56 20.68 -9.83
N THR A 392 -24.33 19.69 -10.72
CA THR A 392 -23.78 18.37 -10.37
C THR A 392 -22.51 17.95 -11.10
N ILE A 393 -21.73 18.84 -11.73
CA ILE A 393 -20.31 18.49 -11.94
C ILE A 393 -19.69 18.51 -10.55
N GLY A 394 -19.60 17.32 -9.94
CA GLY A 394 -19.12 17.18 -8.59
C GLY A 394 -17.75 17.84 -8.47
N LEU A 395 -17.48 18.46 -7.33
CA LEU A 395 -16.12 18.90 -6.99
C LEU A 395 -15.11 17.75 -7.12
N GLN A 396 -15.56 16.49 -7.14
CA GLN A 396 -14.78 15.26 -7.24
C GLN A 396 -14.69 14.64 -8.66
N ASP A 397 -15.39 15.18 -9.66
CA ASP A 397 -15.37 14.65 -11.04
C ASP A 397 -14.14 15.14 -11.80
N TYR A 398 -12.98 14.66 -11.33
CA TYR A 398 -11.67 15.06 -11.81
C TYR A 398 -11.20 14.22 -13.00
N PRO A 399 -10.70 14.85 -14.06
CA PRO A 399 -9.60 14.30 -14.83
C PRO A 399 -8.30 14.59 -14.07
N VAL A 400 -8.09 14.01 -12.88
CA VAL A 400 -6.73 14.02 -12.32
C VAL A 400 -5.86 13.33 -13.37
N CYS A 401 -4.76 13.98 -13.73
CA CYS A 401 -3.71 13.35 -14.51
C CYS A 401 -3.14 12.21 -13.68
N THR A 402 -3.82 11.07 -13.67
CA THR A 402 -3.40 9.79 -13.11
C THR A 402 -2.25 9.19 -13.94
N ALA A 403 -1.51 10.02 -14.68
CA ALA A 403 -0.28 9.66 -15.37
C ALA A 403 0.90 9.52 -14.40
N SER A 404 0.77 9.94 -13.13
CA SER A 404 1.84 9.85 -12.14
C SER A 404 1.71 8.68 -11.15
N ARG A 405 0.69 7.81 -11.21
CA ARG A 405 0.68 6.58 -10.39
C ARG A 405 1.73 5.62 -10.96
N ARG A 406 2.97 5.81 -10.52
CA ARG A 406 4.13 4.99 -10.84
C ARG A 406 4.41 4.08 -9.64
N PHE A 407 4.86 2.88 -9.92
CA PHE A 407 5.31 1.94 -8.90
C PHE A 407 6.58 1.25 -9.38
N CYS A 408 7.46 0.90 -8.45
CA CYS A 408 8.76 0.31 -8.69
C CYS A 408 8.94 -0.83 -7.69
N ALA A 409 8.73 -2.05 -8.14
CA ALA A 409 9.19 -3.24 -7.43
C ALA A 409 10.46 -3.76 -8.12
N SER A 410 11.20 -4.64 -7.47
CA SER A 410 12.33 -5.30 -8.11
C SER A 410 11.85 -6.14 -9.30
N ARG A 411 12.60 -6.09 -10.42
CA ARG A 411 12.42 -7.00 -11.56
C ARG A 411 12.71 -8.45 -11.21
N HIS A 412 13.41 -8.67 -10.10
CA HIS A 412 13.77 -9.98 -9.56
C HIS A 412 13.33 -10.07 -8.10
N ILE A 413 12.37 -10.95 -7.81
CA ILE A 413 11.88 -11.20 -6.44
C ILE A 413 12.42 -12.54 -5.98
N PHE A 414 13.08 -12.56 -4.82
CA PHE A 414 13.70 -13.74 -4.26
C PHE A 414 12.87 -14.27 -3.09
N LEU A 415 12.58 -15.56 -3.10
CA LEU A 415 11.74 -16.25 -2.13
C LEU A 415 12.43 -17.53 -1.66
N THR A 416 12.02 -18.04 -0.50
CA THR A 416 12.51 -19.32 0.03
C THR A 416 11.35 -20.26 0.29
N SER A 417 11.40 -21.46 -0.26
CA SER A 417 10.36 -22.47 -0.02
C SER A 417 10.21 -22.75 1.48
N GLY A 418 8.98 -22.71 1.98
CA GLY A 418 8.68 -22.97 3.38
C GLY A 418 9.04 -21.84 4.35
N ARG A 419 9.42 -20.66 3.85
CA ARG A 419 9.63 -19.46 4.66
C ARG A 419 8.81 -18.30 4.09
N ASP A 420 8.00 -17.68 4.94
CA ASP A 420 7.19 -16.55 4.53
C ASP A 420 8.04 -15.30 4.37
N LEU A 421 7.87 -14.63 3.23
CA LEU A 421 8.46 -13.32 2.98
C LEU A 421 7.35 -12.38 2.48
N PRO A 422 6.75 -11.57 3.36
CA PRO A 422 5.65 -10.69 2.97
C PRO A 422 6.13 -9.65 1.94
N PHE A 423 5.25 -9.28 1.03
CA PHE A 423 5.43 -8.21 0.07
C PHE A 423 4.49 -7.05 0.41
N TYR A 424 5.04 -5.87 0.68
CA TYR A 424 4.32 -4.69 1.17
C TYR A 424 3.99 -3.71 0.03
N MET A 425 2.70 -3.54 -0.26
CA MET A 425 2.27 -2.68 -1.37
C MET A 425 2.54 -1.19 -1.12
N SER A 426 2.49 -0.75 0.13
CA SER A 426 2.78 0.64 0.53
C SER A 426 4.21 1.06 0.21
N GLN A 427 5.13 0.10 0.07
CA GLN A 427 6.55 0.36 -0.15
C GLN A 427 6.94 0.35 -1.63
N ILE A 428 6.03 0.09 -2.57
CA ILE A 428 6.37 0.04 -4.01
C ILE A 428 5.83 1.22 -4.81
N GLY A 429 4.95 2.03 -4.22
CA GLY A 429 4.39 3.23 -4.85
C GLY A 429 5.40 4.39 -4.86
N GLN A 430 5.27 5.28 -5.86
CA GLN A 430 6.03 6.53 -5.87
C GLN A 430 5.75 7.36 -4.61
N ARG A 431 4.49 7.43 -4.20
CA ARG A 431 4.10 7.89 -2.86
C ARG A 431 3.64 6.69 -2.07
N LYS A 432 4.11 6.58 -0.83
CA LYS A 432 3.73 5.46 0.02
C LYS A 432 2.25 5.42 0.36
N ASP A 433 1.50 6.53 0.22
CA ASP A 433 0.04 6.58 0.42
C ASP A 433 -0.79 6.21 -0.81
N ASP A 434 -0.20 6.17 -2.00
CA ASP A 434 -0.94 5.84 -3.23
C ASP A 434 -1.59 4.44 -3.14
N PHE A 435 -1.06 3.55 -2.31
CA PHE A 435 -1.58 2.19 -2.11
C PHE A 435 -2.95 2.11 -1.44
N LEU A 436 -3.37 3.11 -0.66
CA LEU A 436 -4.70 3.12 -0.03
C LEU A 436 -5.80 3.04 -1.10
N ASP A 437 -5.49 3.53 -2.31
CA ASP A 437 -6.37 3.50 -3.47
C ASP A 437 -6.05 2.36 -4.46
N LEU A 438 -5.14 1.43 -4.13
CA LEU A 438 -4.68 0.39 -5.05
C LEU A 438 -5.01 -1.04 -4.58
N VAL A 439 -5.30 -1.88 -5.56
CA VAL A 439 -5.36 -3.33 -5.46
C VAL A 439 -4.16 -3.88 -6.20
N ALA A 440 -3.27 -4.60 -5.51
CA ALA A 440 -2.22 -5.37 -6.18
C ALA A 440 -2.61 -6.84 -6.32
N THR A 441 -2.15 -7.43 -7.41
CA THR A 441 -2.26 -8.85 -7.72
C THR A 441 -0.94 -9.34 -8.28
N ILE A 442 -0.56 -10.58 -7.96
CA ILE A 442 0.63 -11.23 -8.51
C ILE A 442 0.18 -12.28 -9.53
N TYR A 443 0.84 -12.30 -10.69
CA TYR A 443 0.68 -13.39 -11.66
C TYR A 443 2.03 -14.06 -11.90
N ALA A 444 2.01 -15.34 -12.25
CA ALA A 444 3.17 -16.14 -12.63
C ALA A 444 2.78 -17.09 -13.77
N GLY A 445 3.68 -17.27 -14.73
CA GLY A 445 3.46 -18.00 -16.00
C GLY A 445 3.16 -19.49 -15.90
N GLY A 446 3.05 -20.04 -14.67
CA GLY A 446 2.71 -21.44 -14.40
C GLY A 446 1.47 -21.66 -13.53
N ALA A 447 0.73 -20.60 -13.17
CA ALA A 447 -0.44 -20.74 -12.30
C ALA A 447 -1.60 -21.45 -13.02
N THR A 448 -2.06 -22.58 -12.46
CA THR A 448 -3.27 -23.27 -12.93
C THR A 448 -4.53 -22.55 -12.44
N PHE A 449 -5.60 -22.57 -13.26
CA PHE A 449 -6.90 -22.00 -12.91
C PHE A 449 -7.37 -22.51 -11.53
N GLY A 450 -7.81 -21.59 -10.66
CA GLY A 450 -8.31 -21.91 -9.32
C GLY A 450 -7.28 -21.88 -8.17
N ASN A 451 -5.99 -21.64 -8.45
CA ASN A 451 -4.95 -21.51 -7.41
C ASN A 451 -4.17 -20.20 -7.57
N ALA A 452 -4.60 -19.15 -6.86
CA ALA A 452 -3.82 -17.92 -6.80
C ALA A 452 -2.43 -18.21 -6.18
N PRO A 453 -1.34 -17.69 -6.77
CA PRO A 453 0.01 -17.89 -6.25
C PRO A 453 0.33 -17.04 -5.02
N TYR A 454 -0.67 -16.38 -4.44
CA TYR A 454 -0.50 -15.47 -3.32
C TYR A 454 -1.78 -15.40 -2.46
N GLU A 455 -1.59 -14.98 -1.22
CA GLU A 455 -2.66 -14.58 -0.30
C GLU A 455 -2.50 -13.09 0.02
N ARG A 456 -3.59 -12.32 0.01
CA ARG A 456 -3.57 -10.90 0.38
C ARG A 456 -4.16 -10.72 1.78
N GLN A 457 -3.44 -10.02 2.64
CA GLN A 457 -3.89 -9.61 3.97
C GLN A 457 -3.64 -8.11 4.15
N GLY A 458 -4.64 -7.29 3.83
CA GLY A 458 -4.52 -5.83 3.90
C GLY A 458 -3.48 -5.28 2.91
N ASP A 459 -2.42 -4.67 3.44
CA ASP A 459 -1.28 -4.09 2.74
C ASP A 459 -0.21 -5.13 2.35
N ARG A 460 -0.29 -6.32 2.93
CA ARG A 460 0.64 -7.45 2.74
C ARG A 460 0.13 -8.42 1.70
N ILE A 461 1.07 -8.92 0.90
CA ILE A 461 0.88 -10.06 0.01
C ILE A 461 1.86 -11.14 0.41
N TYR A 462 1.35 -12.29 0.82
CA TYR A 462 2.13 -13.50 1.05
C TYR A 462 2.21 -14.27 -0.25
N ILE A 463 3.41 -14.33 -0.81
CA ILE A 463 3.68 -15.02 -2.06
C ILE A 463 3.96 -16.49 -1.72
N ASP A 464 3.20 -17.41 -2.30
CA ASP A 464 3.39 -18.85 -2.07
C ASP A 464 4.50 -19.38 -3.00
N PRO A 465 5.71 -19.66 -2.47
CA PRO A 465 6.84 -20.05 -3.32
C PRO A 465 6.62 -21.41 -3.99
N ALA A 466 5.82 -22.30 -3.38
CA ALA A 466 5.52 -23.62 -3.93
C ALA A 466 4.61 -23.53 -5.16
N LYS A 467 3.77 -22.50 -5.24
CA LYS A 467 2.87 -22.26 -6.38
C LYS A 467 3.53 -21.48 -7.50
N ILE A 468 4.34 -20.46 -7.20
CA ILE A 468 5.01 -19.66 -8.23
C ILE A 468 6.10 -20.48 -8.93
N LYS A 469 6.90 -21.24 -8.15
CA LYS A 469 8.16 -21.86 -8.61
C LYS A 469 9.12 -20.81 -9.18
N GLU A 470 10.19 -21.21 -9.83
CA GLU A 470 10.98 -20.26 -10.60
C GLU A 470 10.24 -19.94 -11.91
N ALA A 471 9.71 -18.72 -12.03
CA ALA A 471 8.82 -18.36 -13.13
C ALA A 471 8.88 -16.87 -13.49
N ALA A 472 8.72 -16.59 -14.79
CA ALA A 472 8.35 -15.27 -15.25
C ALA A 472 6.92 -14.95 -14.78
N GLY A 473 6.69 -13.72 -14.34
CA GLY A 473 5.42 -13.27 -13.82
C GLY A 473 5.39 -11.75 -13.74
N GLY A 474 4.64 -11.21 -12.78
CA GLY A 474 4.63 -9.78 -12.56
C GLY A 474 3.72 -9.33 -11.44
N VAL A 475 3.87 -8.05 -11.11
CA VAL A 475 3.03 -7.32 -10.17
C VAL A 475 2.10 -6.44 -10.99
N THR A 476 0.79 -6.59 -10.76
CA THR A 476 -0.23 -5.75 -11.39
C THR A 476 -0.95 -4.94 -10.32
N LEU A 477 -0.96 -3.62 -10.49
CA LEU A 477 -1.69 -2.67 -9.67
C LEU A 477 -2.93 -2.16 -10.40
N ARG A 478 -4.01 -1.96 -9.63
CA ARG A 478 -5.29 -1.44 -10.12
C ARG A 478 -5.84 -0.40 -9.15
N PRO A 479 -6.20 0.80 -9.63
CA PRO A 479 -6.98 1.75 -8.84
C PRO A 479 -8.37 1.23 -8.44
N HIS A 480 -8.79 1.48 -7.21
CA HIS A 480 -10.14 1.19 -6.73
C HIS A 480 -11.21 1.94 -7.55
N ASP A 481 -10.96 3.21 -7.85
CA ASP A 481 -11.84 4.11 -8.61
C ASP A 481 -11.84 3.85 -10.13
N LYS A 482 -10.83 3.14 -10.66
CA LYS A 482 -10.69 2.86 -12.10
C LYS A 482 -10.45 1.38 -12.37
N PRO A 483 -11.48 0.53 -12.20
CA PRO A 483 -11.35 -0.92 -12.34
C PRO A 483 -11.01 -1.40 -13.75
N SER A 484 -10.99 -0.55 -14.78
CA SER A 484 -10.54 -0.90 -16.14
C SER A 484 -9.07 -0.56 -16.41
N ARG A 485 -8.38 0.14 -15.50
CA ARG A 485 -6.98 0.51 -15.66
C ARG A 485 -6.08 -0.44 -14.86
N ARG A 486 -5.02 -0.94 -15.49
CA ARG A 486 -3.99 -1.77 -14.85
C ARG A 486 -2.62 -1.16 -15.10
N PHE A 487 -1.76 -1.24 -14.11
CA PHE A 487 -0.35 -0.95 -14.24
C PHE A 487 0.39 -2.25 -13.94
N THR A 488 1.17 -2.73 -14.89
CA THR A 488 1.80 -4.05 -14.78
C THR A 488 3.30 -3.90 -14.94
N MET A 489 4.04 -4.59 -14.09
CA MET A 489 5.48 -4.69 -14.15
C MET A 489 5.85 -6.17 -14.20
N ASP A 490 6.54 -6.55 -15.28
CA ASP A 490 7.09 -7.89 -15.40
C ASP A 490 8.20 -8.10 -14.37
N THR A 491 8.15 -9.26 -13.73
CA THR A 491 9.04 -9.69 -12.66
C THR A 491 9.41 -11.16 -12.88
N THR A 492 10.64 -11.53 -12.57
CA THR A 492 11.06 -12.92 -12.44
C THR A 492 11.11 -13.30 -10.97
N PHE A 493 10.44 -14.39 -10.60
CA PHE A 493 10.50 -14.95 -9.27
C PHE A 493 11.58 -16.02 -9.20
N HIS A 494 12.48 -15.87 -8.23
CA HIS A 494 13.55 -16.81 -7.92
C HIS A 494 13.20 -17.50 -6.60
N VAL A 495 12.99 -18.80 -6.64
CA VAL A 495 12.56 -19.56 -5.46
C VAL A 495 13.67 -20.50 -5.04
N GLY A 496 14.28 -20.23 -3.89
CA GLY A 496 15.18 -21.17 -3.25
C GLY A 496 14.43 -22.40 -2.70
N PRO A 497 15.08 -23.57 -2.63
CA PRO A 497 14.50 -24.82 -2.11
C PRO A 497 14.14 -24.73 -0.62
N LEU A 498 13.58 -25.80 -0.05
CA LEU A 498 13.35 -25.88 1.39
C LEU A 498 14.66 -25.97 2.21
N SER A 499 15.73 -26.49 1.60
CA SER A 499 17.05 -26.61 2.23
C SER A 499 18.16 -26.39 1.18
N GLY A 500 19.22 -25.70 1.60
CA GLY A 500 20.44 -25.47 0.86
C GLY A 500 21.56 -26.43 1.26
N ALA A 501 22.68 -26.33 0.56
CA ALA A 501 23.91 -27.04 0.90
C ALA A 501 25.10 -26.33 0.25
N GLY A 502 26.31 -26.58 0.76
CA GLY A 502 27.55 -26.00 0.25
C GLY A 502 28.04 -24.83 1.07
N ALA A 503 29.15 -24.24 0.62
CA ALA A 503 29.78 -23.12 1.28
C ALA A 503 29.28 -21.78 0.71
N VAL A 504 28.91 -20.86 1.60
CA VAL A 504 28.57 -19.48 1.25
C VAL A 504 29.61 -18.56 1.88
N ARG A 505 30.34 -17.82 1.07
CA ARG A 505 31.18 -16.70 1.51
C ARG A 505 30.43 -15.40 1.29
N LEU A 506 29.94 -14.78 2.35
CA LEU A 506 29.06 -13.60 2.31
C LEU A 506 29.83 -12.35 2.74
N HIS A 507 29.98 -11.39 1.84
CA HIS A 507 30.56 -10.08 2.14
C HIS A 507 29.45 -9.01 2.18
N ALA A 508 29.34 -8.34 3.31
CA ALA A 508 28.34 -7.29 3.54
C ALA A 508 29.03 -5.93 3.67
N VAL A 509 28.70 -4.97 2.82
CA VAL A 509 29.22 -3.60 2.88
C VAL A 509 28.06 -2.65 3.10
N GLY A 510 28.16 -1.75 4.07
CA GLY A 510 27.05 -0.83 4.27
C GLY A 510 27.19 0.19 5.38
N ASN A 511 26.04 0.74 5.76
CA ASN A 511 25.91 1.77 6.77
C ASN A 511 25.54 1.21 8.17
N SER A 512 24.86 2.01 9.00
CA SER A 512 24.37 1.63 10.33
C SER A 512 23.41 0.43 10.31
N ILE A 513 22.64 0.25 9.25
CA ILE A 513 21.71 -0.89 9.12
C ILE A 513 22.51 -2.19 9.03
N VAL A 514 23.57 -2.20 8.21
CA VAL A 514 24.49 -3.36 8.11
C VAL A 514 25.29 -3.55 9.40
N ASN A 515 25.69 -2.47 10.06
CA ASN A 515 26.36 -2.52 11.36
C ASN A 515 25.52 -3.19 12.45
N ARG A 516 24.18 -3.12 12.35
CA ARG A 516 23.25 -3.66 13.34
C ARG A 516 22.84 -5.11 13.04
N GLU A 517 23.85 -5.98 12.92
CA GLU A 517 23.72 -7.44 12.84
C GLU A 517 23.15 -8.01 11.52
N ALA A 518 23.06 -7.22 10.46
CA ALA A 518 22.59 -7.72 9.17
C ALA A 518 23.34 -8.99 8.67
N PRO A 519 24.69 -9.01 8.57
CA PRO A 519 25.41 -10.20 8.10
C PRO A 519 25.24 -11.39 9.04
N VAL A 520 25.23 -11.14 10.35
CA VAL A 520 25.07 -12.16 11.39
C VAL A 520 23.71 -12.85 11.26
N ARG A 521 22.64 -12.07 11.09
CA ARG A 521 21.28 -12.60 11.02
C ARG A 521 21.05 -13.32 9.70
N ALA A 522 21.54 -12.78 8.59
CA ALA A 522 21.47 -13.47 7.30
C ALA A 522 22.24 -14.80 7.34
N ALA A 523 23.44 -14.82 7.92
CA ALA A 523 24.21 -16.05 8.08
C ALA A 523 23.47 -17.10 8.91
N LYS A 524 22.83 -16.72 10.02
CA LYS A 524 22.05 -17.67 10.83
C LYS A 524 20.84 -18.25 10.09
N VAL A 525 20.16 -17.46 9.25
CA VAL A 525 19.06 -17.95 8.41
C VAL A 525 19.60 -18.93 7.37
N LEU A 526 20.73 -18.63 6.73
CA LEU A 526 21.38 -19.51 5.76
C LEU A 526 21.92 -20.81 6.39
N GLU A 527 22.51 -20.74 7.58
CA GLU A 527 22.92 -21.92 8.35
C GLU A 527 21.71 -22.80 8.72
N ALA A 528 20.59 -22.19 9.13
CA ALA A 528 19.34 -22.90 9.38
C ALA A 528 18.76 -23.55 8.10
N LEU A 529 19.06 -22.99 6.93
CA LEU A 529 18.76 -23.58 5.63
C LEU A 529 19.74 -24.69 5.23
N GLY A 530 20.87 -24.87 5.91
CA GLY A 530 21.83 -25.96 5.68
C GLY A 530 23.15 -25.55 5.01
N TYR A 531 23.43 -24.26 4.86
CA TYR A 531 24.72 -23.79 4.32
C TYR A 531 25.82 -23.76 5.38
N ALA A 532 27.06 -23.99 4.95
CA ALA A 532 28.25 -23.60 5.70
C ALA A 532 28.59 -22.14 5.35
N VAL A 533 28.26 -21.21 6.25
CA VAL A 533 28.42 -19.77 5.99
C VAL A 533 29.73 -19.26 6.60
N GLN A 534 30.48 -18.50 5.81
CA GLN A 534 31.63 -17.71 6.24
C GLN A 534 31.37 -16.26 5.85
N CYS A 535 31.22 -15.38 6.83
CA CYS A 535 31.14 -13.96 6.52
C CYS A 535 32.55 -13.39 6.29
N VAL A 536 32.66 -12.53 5.28
CA VAL A 536 33.89 -11.83 4.89
C VAL A 536 33.77 -10.40 5.41
N GLY A 537 34.63 -10.03 6.37
CA GLY A 537 34.56 -8.72 7.00
C GLY A 537 35.51 -8.60 8.17
N THR A 538 35.92 -7.36 8.50
CA THR A 538 36.78 -7.07 9.66
C THR A 538 36.01 -6.51 10.84
N MET A 539 34.79 -6.01 10.62
CA MET A 539 33.91 -5.52 11.67
C MET A 539 33.01 -6.64 12.16
N ILE A 540 32.67 -6.64 13.45
CA ILE A 540 31.81 -7.70 14.02
C ILE A 540 30.34 -7.46 13.63
N ASN A 541 29.96 -6.21 13.38
CA ASN A 541 28.60 -5.81 13.01
C ASN A 541 27.60 -6.22 14.10
N GLY A 542 27.95 -6.02 15.37
CA GLY A 542 27.12 -6.40 16.52
C GLY A 542 26.05 -5.38 16.92
N GLY A 543 25.99 -4.20 16.30
CA GLY A 543 25.01 -3.16 16.63
C GLY A 543 25.00 -2.70 18.09
N GLY A 544 26.14 -2.76 18.80
CA GLY A 544 26.25 -2.50 20.23
C GLY A 544 25.83 -3.67 21.15
N GLY A 545 25.41 -4.80 20.58
CA GLY A 545 25.10 -6.03 21.31
C GLY A 545 26.34 -6.85 21.71
N THR A 546 26.15 -7.86 22.56
CA THR A 546 27.19 -8.79 23.08
C THR A 546 27.73 -9.77 22.04
N ASN A 547 27.53 -9.51 20.74
CA ASN A 547 28.02 -10.41 19.70
C ASN A 547 29.55 -10.35 19.68
N ASN A 548 30.19 -11.30 20.36
CA ASN A 548 31.63 -11.46 20.43
C ASN A 548 32.16 -12.47 19.40
N ALA A 549 31.34 -12.88 18.43
CA ALA A 549 31.67 -13.90 17.45
C ALA A 549 32.27 -13.27 16.18
N PRO A 550 33.60 -13.26 16.00
CA PRO A 550 34.24 -12.70 14.80
C PRO A 550 33.90 -13.46 13.51
N SER A 551 33.25 -14.63 13.59
CA SER A 551 32.91 -15.48 12.44
C SER A 551 31.86 -14.89 11.50
N TYR A 552 31.11 -13.88 11.93
CA TYR A 552 30.01 -13.28 11.17
C TYR A 552 30.30 -11.84 10.72
N GLY A 553 31.59 -11.50 10.57
CA GLY A 553 32.00 -10.13 10.31
C GLY A 553 31.58 -9.58 8.94
N GLY A 554 31.32 -8.27 8.89
CA GLY A 554 31.07 -7.51 7.67
C GLY A 554 31.87 -6.20 7.64
N GLU A 555 31.42 -5.26 6.82
CA GLU A 555 31.95 -3.91 6.68
C GLU A 555 30.78 -2.91 6.69
N GLY A 556 29.87 -3.08 7.66
CA GLY A 556 28.81 -2.11 7.95
C GLY A 556 29.27 -1.07 8.98
N ARG A 557 29.08 0.22 8.68
CA ARG A 557 29.63 1.34 9.46
C ARG A 557 28.56 2.37 9.78
N GLU A 558 28.38 2.67 11.07
CA GLU A 558 27.44 3.72 11.50
C GLU A 558 27.77 5.07 10.82
N GLY A 559 26.75 5.86 10.45
CA GLY A 559 26.92 7.22 9.92
C GLY A 559 27.60 7.37 8.55
N ILE A 560 28.12 6.29 7.94
CA ILE A 560 28.81 6.38 6.66
C ILE A 560 27.85 6.41 5.47
N GLN A 561 28.03 7.42 4.61
CA GLN A 561 27.52 7.52 3.23
C GLN A 561 28.37 6.73 2.22
N SER A 562 27.78 6.40 1.06
CA SER A 562 28.46 5.79 -0.08
C SER A 562 29.71 6.58 -0.54
N ALA A 563 29.64 7.91 -0.47
CA ALA A 563 30.73 8.80 -0.85
C ALA A 563 31.99 8.73 0.04
N HIS A 564 31.87 8.27 1.31
CA HIS A 564 33.06 8.02 2.13
C HIS A 564 33.75 6.71 1.73
N TYR A 565 32.99 5.72 1.26
CA TYR A 565 33.56 4.47 0.76
C TYR A 565 34.40 4.71 -0.50
N THR A 566 33.95 5.60 -1.39
CA THR A 566 34.68 5.98 -2.60
C THR A 566 35.77 7.03 -2.35
N ASN A 567 35.86 7.58 -1.13
CA ASN A 567 36.74 8.69 -0.75
C ASN A 567 36.43 10.02 -1.45
N GLU A 568 35.21 10.20 -1.93
CA GLU A 568 34.73 11.51 -2.39
C GLU A 568 34.54 12.46 -1.20
N LEU A 569 34.01 11.94 -0.10
CA LEU A 569 33.99 12.60 1.21
C LEU A 569 35.07 12.01 2.11
N THR A 570 35.78 12.86 2.85
CA THR A 570 36.95 12.49 3.66
C THR A 570 36.84 12.94 5.12
N ASP A 571 35.69 13.45 5.51
CA ASP A 571 35.40 14.00 6.84
C ASP A 571 35.05 12.93 7.87
N TYR A 572 34.56 11.76 7.44
CA TYR A 572 34.16 10.68 8.36
C TYR A 572 35.12 9.50 8.46
N ALA A 573 35.75 9.10 7.34
CA ALA A 573 36.66 7.96 7.29
C ALA A 573 37.88 8.26 6.41
N ILE A 574 39.05 7.79 6.86
CA ILE A 574 40.32 7.95 6.15
C ILE A 574 40.85 6.61 5.62
N PRO A 575 41.68 6.57 4.55
CA PRO A 575 42.31 5.34 4.09
C PRO A 575 43.08 4.64 5.20
N LEU A 576 42.91 3.32 5.35
CA LEU A 576 43.72 2.53 6.27
C LEU A 576 45.18 2.45 5.75
N PRO A 577 46.19 2.96 6.47
CA PRO A 577 47.58 2.94 5.99
C PRO A 577 48.11 1.50 5.83
N ALA A 578 48.84 1.21 4.75
CA ALA A 578 49.41 -0.12 4.49
C ALA A 578 50.28 -0.61 5.67
N GLY A 579 50.15 -1.87 6.05
CA GLY A 579 50.90 -2.46 7.18
C GLY A 579 50.20 -2.31 8.55
N GLN A 580 49.07 -1.61 8.63
CA GLN A 580 48.28 -1.43 9.86
C GLN A 580 47.17 -2.49 10.04
N GLU A 581 47.14 -3.56 9.25
CA GLU A 581 46.04 -4.53 9.22
C GLU A 581 45.88 -5.23 10.57
N ALA A 582 46.97 -5.62 11.22
CA ALA A 582 46.93 -6.29 12.52
C ALA A 582 46.41 -5.36 13.62
N ALA A 583 46.89 -4.10 13.65
CA ALA A 583 46.42 -3.09 14.59
C ALA A 583 44.94 -2.76 14.35
N TYR A 584 44.55 -2.62 13.08
CA TYR A 584 43.17 -2.38 12.69
C TYR A 584 42.24 -3.54 13.06
N ARG A 585 42.64 -4.80 12.88
CA ARG A 585 41.84 -5.96 13.31
C ARG A 585 41.58 -5.96 14.82
N ALA A 586 42.54 -5.49 15.61
CA ALA A 586 42.43 -5.39 17.07
C ALA A 586 41.58 -4.21 17.57
N MET A 587 41.23 -3.25 16.70
CA MET A 587 40.35 -2.13 17.05
C MET A 587 38.91 -2.59 17.30
N THR A 588 38.19 -1.82 18.13
CA THR A 588 36.73 -1.96 18.28
C THR A 588 36.02 -1.52 17.01
N ASP A 589 34.78 -1.96 16.79
CA ASP A 589 33.99 -1.53 15.62
C ASP A 589 33.83 0.01 15.57
N GLU A 590 33.68 0.65 16.73
CA GLU A 590 33.61 2.12 16.85
C GLU A 590 34.89 2.81 16.36
N GLN A 591 36.06 2.26 16.70
CA GLN A 591 37.34 2.78 16.22
C GLN A 591 37.54 2.50 14.74
N LYS A 592 37.15 1.29 14.29
CA LYS A 592 37.25 0.90 12.88
C LYS A 592 36.44 1.84 11.98
N ARG A 593 35.30 2.34 12.47
CA ARG A 593 34.41 3.28 11.75
C ARG A 593 35.16 4.43 11.07
N GLY A 594 36.20 4.98 11.71
CA GLY A 594 37.01 6.09 11.18
C GLY A 594 38.01 5.72 10.07
N TYR A 595 38.09 4.45 9.67
CA TYR A 595 39.00 3.97 8.63
C TYR A 595 38.24 3.32 7.47
N ASN A 596 38.72 3.51 6.25
CA ASN A 596 38.23 2.83 5.06
C ASN A 596 39.30 1.85 4.54
N PRO A 597 39.11 0.54 4.71
CA PRO A 597 40.11 -0.47 4.37
C PRO A 597 40.21 -0.78 2.87
N TYR A 598 39.26 -0.32 2.06
CA TYR A 598 39.19 -0.59 0.61
C TYR A 598 40.01 0.38 -0.23
N LEU A 599 40.40 1.52 0.34
CA LEU A 599 41.03 2.59 -0.42
C LEU A 599 42.49 2.26 -0.75
N VAL A 600 42.82 2.43 -2.02
CA VAL A 600 44.19 2.36 -2.53
C VAL A 600 44.51 3.64 -3.30
N ALA A 601 45.73 4.13 -3.15
CA ALA A 601 46.19 5.30 -3.88
C ALA A 601 46.17 5.01 -5.38
N SER A 602 45.64 5.94 -6.18
CA SER A 602 45.49 5.79 -7.63
C SER A 602 45.70 7.12 -8.35
N SER A 603 46.24 7.07 -9.56
CA SER A 603 46.27 8.22 -10.47
C SER A 603 44.84 8.67 -10.82
N PRO A 604 44.61 9.96 -11.11
CA PRO A 604 43.30 10.45 -11.55
C PRO A 604 42.71 9.63 -12.70
N GLY A 605 41.42 9.33 -12.63
CA GLY A 605 40.72 8.49 -13.60
C GLY A 605 39.28 8.19 -13.18
N ALA A 606 38.61 7.31 -13.92
CA ALA A 606 37.27 6.86 -13.58
C ALA A 606 37.26 6.18 -12.20
N ASN A 607 36.25 6.50 -11.38
CA ASN A 607 36.07 5.97 -10.03
C ASN A 607 37.26 6.26 -9.07
N VAL A 608 38.04 7.32 -9.34
CA VAL A 608 39.13 7.80 -8.47
C VAL A 608 38.75 9.15 -7.87
N TYR A 609 38.68 9.23 -6.55
CA TYR A 609 38.29 10.43 -5.80
C TYR A 609 39.33 10.77 -4.75
N ASN A 610 39.75 12.05 -4.72
CA ASN A 610 40.77 12.56 -3.79
C ASN A 610 42.05 11.69 -3.77
N GLY A 611 42.48 11.22 -4.95
CA GLY A 611 43.68 10.38 -5.13
C GLY A 611 43.54 8.93 -4.67
N GLN A 612 42.34 8.49 -4.31
CA GLN A 612 42.05 7.13 -3.86
C GLN A 612 41.04 6.44 -4.77
N ARG A 613 41.11 5.11 -4.85
CA ARG A 613 40.15 4.26 -5.55
C ARG A 613 39.64 3.19 -4.58
N TRP A 614 38.34 2.92 -4.61
CA TRP A 614 37.77 1.76 -3.89
C TRP A 614 38.17 0.45 -4.59
N SER A 615 38.84 -0.46 -3.88
CA SER A 615 39.39 -1.69 -4.44
C SER A 615 39.02 -2.92 -3.60
N MET A 616 38.16 -3.79 -4.16
CA MET A 616 37.77 -5.06 -3.53
C MET A 616 38.96 -6.03 -3.45
N ASP A 617 39.68 -6.21 -4.56
CA ASP A 617 40.86 -7.10 -4.63
C ASP A 617 41.93 -6.72 -3.59
N HIS A 618 42.21 -5.42 -3.46
CA HIS A 618 43.10 -4.90 -2.43
C HIS A 618 42.61 -5.28 -1.03
N TYR A 619 41.33 -5.06 -0.72
CA TYR A 619 40.75 -5.41 0.57
C TYR A 619 40.86 -6.91 0.88
N LEU A 620 40.49 -7.78 -0.07
CA LEU A 620 40.52 -9.24 0.11
C LEU A 620 41.96 -9.72 0.34
N THR A 621 42.90 -9.31 -0.52
CA THR A 621 44.32 -9.66 -0.42
C THR A 621 44.92 -9.16 0.90
N ARG A 622 44.64 -7.89 1.23
CA ARG A 622 45.15 -7.21 2.42
C ARG A 622 44.80 -7.95 3.71
N PHE A 623 43.61 -8.54 3.76
CA PHE A 623 43.11 -9.23 4.94
C PHE A 623 43.17 -10.76 4.85
N GLY A 624 43.66 -11.31 3.73
CA GLY A 624 43.77 -12.75 3.52
C GLY A 624 42.42 -13.45 3.47
N TYR A 625 41.42 -12.81 2.87
CA TYR A 625 40.11 -13.42 2.63
C TYR A 625 40.07 -14.09 1.26
N ASP A 626 39.39 -15.23 1.19
CA ASP A 626 39.04 -15.80 -0.11
C ASP A 626 37.92 -14.99 -0.78
N ASP A 627 37.80 -15.14 -2.10
CA ASP A 627 36.78 -14.47 -2.91
C ASP A 627 35.36 -14.75 -2.40
N PRO A 628 34.57 -13.74 -2.01
CA PRO A 628 33.18 -13.94 -1.64
C PRO A 628 32.37 -14.57 -2.79
N THR A 629 31.45 -15.45 -2.43
CA THR A 629 30.44 -15.98 -3.36
C THR A 629 29.30 -14.98 -3.57
N HIS A 630 29.03 -14.16 -2.56
CA HIS A 630 27.96 -13.19 -2.52
C HIS A 630 28.49 -11.91 -1.88
N ILE A 631 28.27 -10.78 -2.56
CA ILE A 631 28.62 -9.44 -2.08
C ILE A 631 27.33 -8.63 -2.10
N PHE A 632 26.95 -8.00 -0.98
CA PHE A 632 25.88 -7.01 -1.02
C PHE A 632 26.29 -5.65 -0.46
N PHE A 633 25.72 -4.61 -1.06
CA PHE A 633 25.91 -3.21 -0.70
C PHE A 633 24.60 -2.61 -0.17
N ASP A 634 24.60 -2.08 1.05
CA ASP A 634 23.51 -1.27 1.60
C ASP A 634 24.09 0.02 2.24
N VAL A 635 24.31 1.01 1.39
CA VAL A 635 24.98 2.27 1.76
C VAL A 635 24.03 3.47 1.70
N LEU A 636 22.84 3.32 1.12
CA LEU A 636 22.01 4.41 0.63
C LEU A 636 21.49 5.37 1.70
N ARG A 637 21.03 4.85 2.84
CA ARG A 637 20.23 5.62 3.81
C ARG A 637 20.93 6.89 4.30
N ASN A 638 22.25 6.86 4.49
CA ASN A 638 22.99 8.02 4.97
C ASN A 638 23.23 9.05 3.87
N ASP A 639 23.36 8.64 2.61
CA ASP A 639 23.43 9.59 1.49
C ASP A 639 22.16 10.43 1.46
N ILE A 640 21.00 9.83 1.73
CA ILE A 640 19.71 10.52 1.79
C ILE A 640 19.61 11.42 3.04
N ASN A 641 20.00 10.92 4.22
CA ASN A 641 19.89 11.68 5.47
C ASN A 641 20.77 12.93 5.52
N PHE A 642 21.93 12.91 4.85
CA PHE A 642 22.94 13.95 5.00
C PHE A 642 23.09 14.85 3.78
N GLN A 643 22.40 14.56 2.67
CA GLN A 643 22.56 15.30 1.42
C GLN A 643 21.22 15.69 0.84
N THR A 644 21.25 16.69 -0.03
CA THR A 644 20.08 16.99 -0.87
C THR A 644 19.76 15.80 -1.79
N PRO A 645 18.50 15.57 -2.16
CA PRO A 645 18.12 14.43 -3.02
C PRO A 645 18.94 14.31 -4.31
N ALA A 646 19.23 15.44 -4.97
CA ALA A 646 20.05 15.48 -6.18
C ALA A 646 21.51 15.06 -5.91
N THR A 647 22.08 15.47 -4.77
CA THR A 647 23.45 15.12 -4.38
C THR A 647 23.54 13.65 -3.98
N ALA A 648 22.57 13.15 -3.20
CA ALA A 648 22.46 11.75 -2.82
C ALA A 648 22.41 10.84 -4.06
N LEU A 649 21.55 11.16 -5.03
CA LEU A 649 21.49 10.43 -6.30
C LEU A 649 22.84 10.42 -7.02
N ALA A 650 23.49 11.58 -7.16
CA ALA A 650 24.76 11.67 -7.87
C ALA A 650 25.88 10.88 -7.17
N GLN A 651 25.91 10.87 -5.83
CA GLN A 651 26.85 10.09 -5.03
C GLN A 651 26.62 8.59 -5.21
N VAL A 652 25.36 8.13 -5.12
CA VAL A 652 24.99 6.73 -5.33
C VAL A 652 25.35 6.26 -6.74
N GLN A 653 25.16 7.10 -7.75
CA GLN A 653 25.54 6.78 -9.14
C GLN A 653 27.05 6.50 -9.27
N ARG A 654 27.87 7.33 -8.65
CA ARG A 654 29.33 7.20 -8.66
C ARG A 654 29.78 5.99 -7.83
N ALA A 655 29.20 5.81 -6.65
CA ALA A 655 29.49 4.69 -5.77
C ALA A 655 29.12 3.34 -6.40
N PHE A 656 27.94 3.24 -7.04
CA PHE A 656 27.52 2.04 -7.76
C PHE A 656 28.56 1.62 -8.80
N ASN A 657 29.05 2.53 -9.63
CA ASN A 657 30.06 2.21 -10.65
C ASN A 657 31.37 1.74 -10.01
N ALA A 658 31.85 2.45 -8.99
CA ALA A 658 33.07 2.08 -8.27
C ALA A 658 32.95 0.69 -7.61
N PHE A 659 31.84 0.42 -6.93
CA PHE A 659 31.58 -0.85 -6.25
C PHE A 659 31.42 -2.00 -7.24
N TYR A 660 30.60 -1.82 -8.27
CA TYR A 660 30.32 -2.84 -9.27
C TYR A 660 31.60 -3.21 -10.05
N ASP A 661 32.29 -2.25 -10.65
CA ASP A 661 33.43 -2.52 -11.54
C ASP A 661 34.56 -3.22 -10.77
N SER A 662 34.86 -2.74 -9.57
CA SER A 662 35.92 -3.28 -8.73
C SER A 662 35.56 -4.63 -8.11
N SER A 663 34.31 -4.84 -7.70
CA SER A 663 33.85 -6.14 -7.19
C SER A 663 33.80 -7.21 -8.28
N ARG A 664 33.26 -6.89 -9.46
CA ARG A 664 33.19 -7.83 -10.58
C ARG A 664 34.59 -8.18 -11.09
N SER A 665 35.52 -7.22 -11.08
CA SER A 665 36.92 -7.49 -11.45
C SER A 665 37.62 -8.39 -10.43
N ALA A 666 37.40 -8.19 -9.14
CA ALA A 666 38.04 -8.98 -8.08
C ALA A 666 37.40 -10.37 -7.93
N CYS A 667 36.09 -10.45 -8.12
CA CYS A 667 35.30 -11.66 -7.88
C CYS A 667 34.38 -11.94 -9.08
N PRO A 668 34.93 -12.39 -10.23
CA PRO A 668 34.18 -12.53 -11.49
C PRO A 668 32.94 -13.42 -11.34
N ASP A 669 32.99 -14.41 -10.45
CA ASP A 669 31.92 -15.38 -10.24
C ASP A 669 30.91 -15.02 -9.15
N ALA A 670 31.15 -13.97 -8.36
CA ALA A 670 30.30 -13.62 -7.24
C ALA A 670 28.92 -13.09 -7.68
N HIS A 671 27.90 -13.34 -6.88
CA HIS A 671 26.64 -12.61 -6.99
C HIS A 671 26.78 -11.26 -6.30
N ILE A 672 26.51 -10.17 -7.03
CA ILE A 672 26.64 -8.79 -6.54
C ILE A 672 25.24 -8.20 -6.38
N GLY A 673 24.86 -7.90 -5.14
CA GLY A 673 23.56 -7.31 -4.80
C GLY A 673 23.69 -5.87 -4.35
N PHE A 674 22.82 -5.00 -4.86
CA PHE A 674 22.61 -3.66 -4.30
C PHE A 674 21.29 -3.67 -3.57
N MET A 675 21.36 -3.55 -2.24
CA MET A 675 20.18 -3.57 -1.38
C MET A 675 19.66 -2.17 -1.16
N VAL A 676 18.35 -2.03 -1.31
CA VAL A 676 17.60 -0.85 -0.88
C VAL A 676 16.70 -1.30 0.27
N GLY A 677 17.03 -0.88 1.49
CA GLY A 677 16.24 -1.16 2.69
C GLY A 677 14.86 -0.49 2.66
N GLY A 678 13.98 -0.93 3.56
CA GLY A 678 12.71 -0.23 3.83
C GLY A 678 12.89 0.86 4.87
N GLU A 679 11.83 1.64 5.08
CA GLU A 679 11.80 2.72 6.08
C GLU A 679 10.51 2.70 6.86
N GLY A 680 10.62 3.13 8.12
CA GLY A 680 9.48 3.39 8.96
C GLY A 680 8.59 4.49 8.37
N ARG A 681 7.29 4.38 8.61
CA ARG A 681 6.29 5.34 8.11
C ARG A 681 6.19 6.54 9.05
N THR A 682 6.68 7.67 8.59
CA THR A 682 6.51 9.01 9.18
C THR A 682 6.38 10.02 8.04
N ASP A 683 5.78 11.19 8.31
CA ASP A 683 5.65 12.25 7.30
C ASP A 683 7.00 12.58 6.65
N GLY A 684 8.07 12.71 7.46
CA GLY A 684 9.42 12.99 6.98
C GLY A 684 10.01 11.84 6.16
N ALA A 685 9.87 10.58 6.60
CA ALA A 685 10.38 9.43 5.85
C ALA A 685 9.61 9.19 4.54
N ASP A 686 8.34 9.58 4.48
CA ASP A 686 7.53 9.47 3.27
C ASP A 686 7.83 10.59 2.26
N GLU A 687 8.20 11.77 2.74
CA GLU A 687 8.76 12.84 1.92
C GLU A 687 10.14 12.44 1.36
N GLU A 688 11.06 11.96 2.21
CA GLU A 688 12.36 11.40 1.81
C GLU A 688 12.20 10.27 0.78
N TRP A 689 11.19 9.41 0.97
CA TRP A 689 10.87 8.35 0.03
C TRP A 689 10.59 8.89 -1.37
N TYR A 690 9.69 9.87 -1.45
CA TYR A 690 9.26 10.47 -2.72
C TYR A 690 10.38 11.28 -3.39
N GLU A 691 11.12 12.08 -2.61
CA GLU A 691 12.11 13.01 -3.15
C GLU A 691 13.45 12.36 -3.46
N ALA A 692 13.90 11.41 -2.65
CA ALA A 692 15.25 10.84 -2.72
C ALA A 692 15.25 9.33 -3.05
N TYR A 693 14.54 8.49 -2.30
CA TYR A 693 14.56 7.04 -2.57
C TYR A 693 14.05 6.71 -3.94
N TRP A 694 12.91 7.29 -4.32
CA TRP A 694 12.23 6.93 -5.55
C TRP A 694 13.09 7.20 -6.81
N PRO A 695 13.71 8.39 -6.99
CA PRO A 695 14.67 8.61 -8.07
C PRO A 695 15.88 7.65 -8.04
N ILE A 696 16.39 7.34 -6.84
CA ILE A 696 17.55 6.45 -6.69
C ILE A 696 17.19 5.00 -7.03
N LEU A 697 16.04 4.52 -6.55
CA LEU A 697 15.54 3.17 -6.80
C LEU A 697 15.25 2.94 -8.29
N THR A 698 14.60 3.90 -8.94
CA THR A 698 14.33 3.82 -10.39
C THR A 698 15.63 3.80 -11.18
N TRP A 699 16.58 4.67 -10.86
CA TRP A 699 17.90 4.66 -11.49
C TRP A 699 18.69 3.36 -11.23
N LEU A 700 18.72 2.86 -9.99
CA LEU A 700 19.41 1.61 -9.63
C LEU A 700 18.84 0.42 -10.37
N THR A 701 17.50 0.35 -10.49
CA THR A 701 16.81 -0.69 -11.26
C THR A 701 17.30 -0.68 -12.70
N ASP A 702 17.26 0.48 -13.37
CA ASP A 702 17.72 0.60 -14.77
C ASP A 702 19.20 0.31 -14.92
N ALA A 703 20.06 0.79 -14.00
CA ALA A 703 21.50 0.55 -14.02
C ALA A 703 21.82 -0.95 -13.92
N ILE A 704 21.14 -1.67 -13.03
CA ILE A 704 21.33 -3.12 -12.83
C ILE A 704 20.82 -3.88 -14.06
N GLU A 705 19.61 -3.59 -14.55
CA GLU A 705 19.07 -4.25 -15.75
C GLU A 705 19.97 -4.02 -16.98
N ASN A 706 20.54 -2.82 -17.14
CA ASN A 706 21.50 -2.55 -18.21
C ASN A 706 22.76 -3.43 -18.12
N LYS A 707 23.28 -3.70 -16.91
CA LYS A 707 24.41 -4.63 -16.72
C LYS A 707 24.01 -6.07 -17.05
N ARG A 708 22.79 -6.49 -16.69
CA ARG A 708 22.25 -7.82 -17.00
C ARG A 708 22.05 -8.03 -18.50
N VAL A 709 21.44 -7.06 -19.18
CA VAL A 709 21.33 -7.04 -20.66
C VAL A 709 22.71 -7.02 -21.32
N GLY A 710 23.70 -6.37 -20.69
CA GLY A 710 25.10 -6.40 -21.08
C GLY A 710 25.83 -7.73 -20.85
N GLY A 711 25.16 -8.75 -20.31
CA GLY A 711 25.68 -10.11 -20.17
C GLY A 711 26.03 -10.53 -18.73
N ASP A 712 25.97 -9.62 -17.75
CA ASP A 712 26.22 -9.98 -16.35
C ASP A 712 24.94 -10.46 -15.65
N ALA A 713 24.66 -11.76 -15.75
CA ALA A 713 23.49 -12.35 -15.09
C ALA A 713 23.59 -12.44 -13.55
N LYS A 714 24.71 -12.02 -12.93
CA LYS A 714 25.00 -12.16 -11.50
C LYS A 714 25.01 -10.82 -10.75
N VAL A 715 24.40 -9.77 -11.30
CA VAL A 715 24.14 -8.50 -10.60
C VAL A 715 22.66 -8.30 -10.33
N TRP A 716 22.31 -7.81 -9.14
CA TRP A 716 20.94 -7.86 -8.61
C TRP A 716 20.56 -6.61 -7.82
N LEU A 717 19.29 -6.22 -7.93
CA LEU A 717 18.64 -5.34 -6.96
C LEU A 717 18.01 -6.21 -5.87
N ILE A 718 18.44 -6.03 -4.62
CA ILE A 718 17.85 -6.67 -3.46
C ILE A 718 16.80 -5.71 -2.91
N GLY A 719 15.52 -5.97 -3.22
CA GLY A 719 14.40 -5.13 -2.82
C GLY A 719 14.02 -5.30 -1.35
N GLY A 720 14.87 -4.88 -0.41
CA GLY A 720 14.52 -4.87 1.02
C GLY A 720 13.26 -4.05 1.30
N TYR A 721 13.13 -2.90 0.64
CA TYR A 721 12.00 -1.99 0.77
C TYR A 721 10.63 -2.65 0.55
N GLN A 722 10.50 -3.53 -0.45
CA GLN A 722 9.22 -4.17 -0.76
C GLN A 722 8.88 -5.32 0.21
N HIS A 723 9.79 -5.72 1.09
CA HIS A 723 9.64 -6.88 1.98
C HIS A 723 9.79 -6.57 3.47
N ILE A 724 10.11 -5.32 3.82
CA ILE A 724 10.21 -4.85 5.20
C ILE A 724 8.98 -3.98 5.50
N SER A 725 8.32 -4.22 6.63
CA SER A 725 7.16 -3.45 7.06
C SER A 725 7.54 -1.99 7.28
N GLY A 726 6.76 -1.04 6.73
CA GLY A 726 6.87 0.37 7.12
C GLY A 726 6.23 0.67 8.48
N GLU A 727 5.27 -0.17 8.88
CA GLU A 727 4.44 0.08 10.07
C GLU A 727 4.99 -0.55 11.37
N THR A 728 5.83 -1.57 11.28
CA THR A 728 6.25 -2.37 12.45
C THR A 728 7.74 -2.67 12.42
N GLY A 729 8.34 -2.84 13.60
CA GLY A 729 9.77 -3.11 13.73
C GLY A 729 10.65 -1.85 13.66
N TRP A 730 10.13 -0.70 14.09
CA TRP A 730 10.85 0.56 14.16
C TRP A 730 10.90 1.06 15.61
N GLY A 731 11.79 2.02 15.89
CA GLY A 731 11.85 2.60 17.24
C GLY A 731 10.61 3.46 17.49
N VAL A 732 9.86 3.15 18.55
CA VAL A 732 8.68 3.91 18.96
C VAL A 732 8.80 4.40 20.40
N SER A 733 8.25 5.57 20.69
CA SER A 733 8.02 6.07 22.06
C SER A 733 6.53 6.07 22.35
N THR A 734 6.15 5.67 23.57
CA THR A 734 4.77 5.81 24.04
C THR A 734 4.54 7.26 24.51
N ASP A 735 3.65 7.97 23.84
CA ASP A 735 3.31 9.37 24.15
C ASP A 735 2.25 9.43 25.25
N SER A 736 1.26 8.55 25.17
CA SER A 736 0.26 8.38 26.22
C SER A 736 -0.25 6.94 26.25
N THR A 737 -0.78 6.53 27.41
CA THR A 737 -1.49 5.27 27.57
C THR A 737 -2.88 5.60 28.10
N ASP A 738 -3.91 5.18 27.37
CA ASP A 738 -5.28 5.23 27.82
C ASP A 738 -5.42 4.33 29.05
N ALA A 739 -5.71 4.94 30.19
CA ALA A 739 -5.71 4.25 31.49
C ALA A 739 -6.82 3.20 31.61
N LEU A 740 -7.87 3.27 30.77
CA LEU A 740 -9.01 2.36 30.82
C LEU A 740 -8.79 1.12 29.96
N THR A 741 -8.27 1.30 28.75
CA THR A 741 -8.09 0.23 27.74
C THR A 741 -6.67 -0.32 27.71
N GLY A 742 -5.70 0.42 28.23
CA GLY A 742 -4.28 0.14 28.06
C GLY A 742 -3.77 0.43 26.63
N ALA A 743 -4.61 0.97 25.75
CA ALA A 743 -4.21 1.36 24.40
C ALA A 743 -3.15 2.47 24.49
N ARG A 744 -2.14 2.39 23.63
CA ARG A 744 -1.04 3.35 23.60
C ARG A 744 -1.14 4.20 22.36
N VAL A 745 -0.91 5.50 22.53
CA VAL A 745 -0.56 6.39 21.43
C VAL A 745 0.95 6.40 21.36
N GLU A 746 1.52 6.01 20.23
CA GLU A 746 2.95 5.88 20.04
C GLU A 746 3.42 6.71 18.85
N SER A 747 4.58 7.34 18.99
CA SER A 747 5.27 8.06 17.93
C SER A 747 6.52 7.32 17.49
N MET A 748 6.79 7.29 16.19
CA MET A 748 8.01 6.69 15.66
C MET A 748 9.21 7.64 15.88
N VAL A 749 10.16 7.22 16.70
CA VAL A 749 11.37 7.99 17.06
C VAL A 749 12.59 7.60 16.25
N ASP A 750 12.56 6.42 15.62
CA ASP A 750 13.63 5.94 14.73
C ASP A 750 13.00 5.19 13.55
N SER A 751 12.72 5.93 12.47
CA SER A 751 12.23 5.40 11.19
C SER A 751 13.36 4.88 10.29
N THR A 752 14.60 5.01 10.73
CA THR A 752 15.81 4.71 9.95
C THR A 752 16.31 3.29 10.22
N HIS A 753 16.38 2.89 11.50
CA HIS A 753 17.03 1.64 11.86
C HIS A 753 16.01 0.54 12.16
N PRO A 754 15.96 -0.53 11.36
CA PRO A 754 15.05 -1.64 11.64
C PRO A 754 15.42 -2.33 12.95
N GLN A 755 14.39 -2.65 13.71
CA GLN A 755 14.41 -3.35 14.99
C GLN A 755 13.53 -4.60 14.92
N LEU A 756 13.68 -5.51 15.88
CA LEU A 756 12.80 -6.66 16.08
C LEU A 756 12.43 -7.38 14.77
N VAL A 757 11.14 -7.34 14.37
CA VAL A 757 10.59 -8.00 13.19
C VAL A 757 11.13 -7.41 11.88
N ALA A 758 11.29 -6.10 11.75
CA ALA A 758 11.83 -5.49 10.53
C ALA A 758 13.29 -5.91 10.31
N ARG A 759 14.05 -6.07 11.38
CA ARG A 759 15.43 -6.57 11.30
C ARG A 759 15.49 -8.05 10.90
N ALA A 760 14.52 -8.85 11.36
CA ALA A 760 14.38 -10.23 10.90
C ALA A 760 14.00 -10.28 9.42
N GLN A 761 13.04 -9.47 8.98
CA GLN A 761 12.64 -9.36 7.57
C GLN A 761 13.81 -8.94 6.68
N TYR A 762 14.60 -7.94 7.10
CA TYR A 762 15.82 -7.55 6.40
C TYR A 762 16.74 -8.77 6.16
N ALA A 763 16.99 -9.56 7.20
CA ALA A 763 17.83 -10.74 7.10
C ALA A 763 17.22 -11.84 6.22
N GLU A 764 15.91 -12.05 6.27
CA GLU A 764 15.20 -12.99 5.39
C GLU A 764 15.34 -12.58 3.92
N VAL A 765 15.25 -11.29 3.59
CA VAL A 765 15.40 -10.81 2.20
C VAL A 765 16.79 -11.11 1.66
N VAL A 766 17.84 -10.76 2.43
CA VAL A 766 19.23 -11.04 2.03
C VAL A 766 19.43 -12.55 1.89
N SER A 767 18.91 -13.34 2.83
CA SER A 767 19.04 -14.79 2.82
C SER A 767 18.28 -15.44 1.66
N ALA A 768 17.09 -14.95 1.32
CA ALA A 768 16.31 -15.43 0.18
C ALA A 768 17.05 -15.15 -1.13
N TRP A 769 17.66 -13.97 -1.28
CA TRP A 769 18.52 -13.67 -2.42
C TRP A 769 19.71 -14.63 -2.52
N VAL A 770 20.50 -14.77 -1.45
CA VAL A 770 21.64 -15.72 -1.44
C VAL A 770 21.17 -17.14 -1.74
N HIS A 771 20.12 -17.60 -1.07
CA HIS A 771 19.62 -18.96 -1.16
C HIS A 771 19.08 -19.33 -2.54
N SER A 772 18.36 -18.41 -3.19
CA SER A 772 17.81 -18.62 -4.53
C SER A 772 18.84 -18.47 -5.65
N THR A 773 19.95 -17.79 -5.37
CA THR A 773 21.05 -17.62 -6.33
C THR A 773 22.22 -18.59 -6.10
N CYS A 774 22.28 -19.22 -4.93
CA CYS A 774 23.09 -20.40 -4.72
C CYS A 774 22.63 -21.51 -5.68
N PRO A 775 23.57 -22.18 -6.38
CA PRO A 775 23.23 -23.31 -7.23
C PRO A 775 22.72 -24.45 -6.35
N VAL A 776 21.40 -24.57 -6.26
CA VAL A 776 20.78 -25.71 -5.64
C VAL A 776 20.60 -26.77 -6.72
N PRO A 777 21.06 -28.01 -6.48
CA PRO A 777 20.84 -29.11 -7.41
C PRO A 777 19.34 -29.23 -7.70
N ALA A 778 18.95 -29.17 -8.96
CA ALA A 778 17.64 -29.69 -9.33
C ALA A 778 17.72 -31.22 -9.34
N ARG A 779 16.59 -31.88 -9.19
CA ARG A 779 16.42 -33.28 -9.58
C ARG A 779 15.18 -33.40 -10.44
N PHE A 780 15.26 -34.26 -11.44
CA PHE A 780 14.25 -34.42 -12.47
C PHE A 780 13.80 -35.88 -12.53
N TRP A 781 12.52 -36.12 -12.81
CA TRP A 781 12.00 -37.47 -12.98
C TRP A 781 10.84 -37.48 -13.95
N GLY A 782 10.66 -38.59 -14.65
CA GLY A 782 9.59 -38.69 -15.63
C GLY A 782 9.72 -39.96 -16.46
N VAL A 783 9.07 -39.94 -17.62
CA VAL A 783 9.09 -41.05 -18.57
C VAL A 783 9.54 -40.57 -19.94
N SER A 784 10.23 -41.43 -20.68
CA SER A 784 10.61 -41.17 -22.08
C SER A 784 10.77 -42.48 -22.85
N GLY A 785 10.44 -42.45 -24.14
CA GLY A 785 10.68 -43.58 -25.05
C GLY A 785 12.15 -43.71 -25.47
N ASN A 786 12.97 -42.68 -25.26
CA ASN A 786 14.37 -42.67 -25.67
C ASN A 786 15.20 -43.57 -24.75
N THR A 787 16.26 -44.18 -25.30
CA THR A 787 17.22 -44.98 -24.53
C THR A 787 18.27 -44.13 -23.80
N ALA A 788 18.45 -42.88 -24.18
CA ALA A 788 19.28 -41.90 -23.48
C ALA A 788 18.65 -40.51 -23.60
N LEU A 789 18.95 -39.61 -22.66
CA LEU A 789 18.46 -38.23 -22.67
C LEU A 789 19.61 -37.25 -22.92
N THR A 790 19.33 -36.20 -23.70
CA THR A 790 20.15 -34.99 -23.76
C THR A 790 19.90 -34.09 -22.54
N GLY A 791 20.76 -33.10 -22.28
CA GLY A 791 20.56 -32.16 -21.17
C GLY A 791 19.20 -31.43 -21.22
N ALA A 792 18.79 -30.99 -22.41
CA ALA A 792 17.47 -30.37 -22.61
C ALA A 792 16.31 -31.33 -22.29
N GLN A 793 16.47 -32.62 -22.61
CA GLN A 793 15.46 -33.64 -22.32
C GLN A 793 15.41 -34.03 -20.85
N VAL A 794 16.54 -33.97 -20.12
CA VAL A 794 16.57 -34.14 -18.66
C VAL A 794 15.75 -33.05 -17.99
N VAL A 795 15.97 -31.79 -18.38
CA VAL A 795 15.25 -30.63 -17.82
C VAL A 795 13.76 -30.65 -18.20
N ALA A 796 13.40 -31.27 -19.34
CA ALA A 796 12.03 -31.40 -19.81
C ALA A 796 11.25 -32.59 -19.22
N LEU A 797 11.83 -33.36 -18.29
CA LEU A 797 11.10 -34.44 -17.61
C LEU A 797 9.91 -33.87 -16.81
N THR A 798 8.85 -34.68 -16.69
CA THR A 798 7.54 -34.22 -16.19
C THR A 798 7.54 -33.77 -14.72
N GLY A 799 8.45 -34.31 -13.93
CA GLY A 799 8.65 -33.95 -12.53
C GLY A 799 10.00 -33.29 -12.33
N SER A 800 10.02 -32.23 -11.52
CA SER A 800 11.24 -31.55 -11.12
C SER A 800 11.07 -30.92 -9.74
N GLU A 801 12.13 -30.90 -8.95
CA GLU A 801 12.20 -30.09 -7.74
C GLU A 801 13.65 -29.72 -7.42
N LEU A 802 13.84 -28.66 -6.65
CA LEU A 802 15.14 -28.30 -6.10
C LEU A 802 15.41 -29.16 -4.85
N SER A 803 16.56 -29.82 -4.79
CA SER A 803 16.92 -30.69 -3.66
C SER A 803 18.43 -30.91 -3.57
N SER A 804 18.99 -30.76 -2.37
CA SER A 804 20.38 -31.16 -2.06
C SER A 804 20.56 -32.67 -1.84
N ALA A 805 19.49 -33.46 -1.92
CA ALA A 805 19.53 -34.90 -1.69
C ALA A 805 19.32 -35.70 -2.98
N ARG A 806 20.07 -36.79 -3.15
CA ARG A 806 19.80 -37.78 -4.21
C ARG A 806 18.58 -38.66 -3.90
N ALA A 807 18.27 -38.86 -2.62
CA ALA A 807 17.22 -39.79 -2.20
C ALA A 807 15.82 -39.24 -2.46
N LYS A 808 14.98 -39.97 -3.21
CA LYS A 808 13.61 -39.57 -3.54
C LYS A 808 12.69 -40.78 -3.69
N ALA A 809 11.47 -40.66 -3.18
CA ALA A 809 10.35 -41.50 -3.59
C ALA A 809 9.39 -40.71 -4.49
N PHE A 810 8.93 -41.31 -5.59
CA PHE A 810 8.00 -40.68 -6.53
C PHE A 810 7.22 -41.73 -7.33
N SER A 811 6.15 -41.29 -8.01
CA SER A 811 5.39 -42.14 -8.94
C SER A 811 5.23 -41.44 -10.28
N VAL A 812 5.33 -42.21 -11.37
CA VAL A 812 5.11 -41.73 -12.74
C VAL A 812 4.15 -42.66 -13.49
N ALA A 813 3.31 -42.09 -14.37
CA ALA A 813 2.51 -42.89 -15.29
C ALA A 813 3.33 -43.18 -16.56
N ALA A 814 3.59 -44.45 -16.85
CA ALA A 814 4.34 -44.90 -18.01
C ALA A 814 3.41 -45.59 -19.03
N ALA A 815 3.69 -45.41 -20.31
CA ALA A 815 2.96 -46.05 -21.42
C ALA A 815 3.94 -46.66 -22.43
N ASP A 816 4.56 -47.79 -22.07
CA ASP A 816 5.66 -48.44 -22.81
C ASP A 816 6.90 -47.53 -22.96
N GLN A 817 7.30 -46.93 -21.83
CA GLN A 817 8.38 -45.96 -21.74
C GLN A 817 9.34 -46.30 -20.61
N TYR A 818 10.58 -45.81 -20.72
CA TYR A 818 11.54 -45.89 -19.62
C TYR A 818 11.19 -44.87 -18.56
N VAL A 819 11.44 -45.22 -17.30
CA VAL A 819 11.39 -44.28 -16.18
C VAL A 819 12.78 -43.70 -15.95
N TYR A 820 12.83 -42.39 -15.79
CA TYR A 820 14.06 -41.63 -15.59
C TYR A 820 14.06 -40.93 -14.24
N PHE A 821 15.22 -40.89 -13.60
CA PHE A 821 15.54 -40.02 -12.47
C PHE A 821 16.92 -39.40 -12.68
N ALA A 822 17.01 -38.08 -12.63
CA ALA A 822 18.25 -37.35 -12.78
C ALA A 822 18.51 -36.48 -11.56
N TYR A 823 19.73 -36.48 -11.05
CA TYR A 823 20.17 -35.66 -9.93
C TYR A 823 21.65 -35.30 -10.11
N LEU A 824 22.16 -34.30 -9.40
CA LEU A 824 23.54 -33.85 -9.61
C LEU A 824 24.56 -34.96 -9.37
N ALA A 825 25.52 -35.07 -10.28
CA ALA A 825 26.60 -36.04 -10.22
C ALA A 825 27.50 -35.87 -8.99
N SER A 826 27.61 -34.65 -8.46
CA SER A 826 28.35 -34.34 -7.24
C SER A 826 27.82 -35.03 -5.98
N LEU A 827 26.56 -35.52 -6.00
CA LEU A 827 25.95 -36.26 -4.88
C LEU A 827 26.32 -37.75 -4.86
N GLY A 828 27.12 -38.20 -5.83
CA GLY A 828 27.59 -39.58 -5.96
C GLY A 828 26.52 -40.58 -6.38
N ASP A 829 26.88 -41.85 -6.39
CA ASP A 829 26.00 -42.93 -6.84
C ASP A 829 24.93 -43.26 -5.80
N PRO A 830 23.73 -43.72 -6.22
CA PRO A 830 22.68 -44.05 -5.28
C PRO A 830 23.04 -45.34 -4.54
N THR A 831 22.70 -45.43 -3.26
CA THR A 831 22.90 -46.63 -2.46
C THR A 831 21.78 -47.65 -2.67
N GLY A 832 20.66 -47.24 -3.28
CA GLY A 832 19.56 -48.12 -3.65
C GLY A 832 18.68 -47.54 -4.75
N TYR A 833 18.09 -48.43 -5.55
CA TYR A 833 17.11 -48.12 -6.57
C TYR A 833 16.05 -49.21 -6.58
N ALA A 834 14.78 -48.83 -6.43
CA ALA A 834 13.66 -49.76 -6.40
C ALA A 834 12.50 -49.27 -7.25
N ILE A 835 11.80 -50.20 -7.88
CA ILE A 835 10.57 -49.96 -8.64
C ILE A 835 9.50 -50.91 -8.09
N GLY A 836 8.31 -50.41 -7.79
CA GLY A 836 7.25 -51.27 -7.23
C GLY A 836 7.53 -51.78 -5.81
N GLY A 837 8.51 -51.19 -5.11
CA GLY A 837 9.01 -51.70 -3.83
C GLY A 837 10.04 -52.84 -3.93
N PHE A 838 10.43 -53.22 -5.15
CA PHE A 838 11.45 -54.25 -5.40
C PHE A 838 12.77 -53.61 -5.84
N ALA A 839 13.88 -54.10 -5.31
CA ALA A 839 15.20 -53.67 -5.73
C ALA A 839 15.42 -54.06 -7.20
N GLU A 840 15.84 -53.09 -8.02
CA GLU A 840 15.94 -53.25 -9.47
C GLU A 840 17.28 -52.74 -10.00
N SER A 841 17.70 -53.26 -11.15
CA SER A 841 18.86 -52.74 -11.87
C SER A 841 18.49 -51.54 -12.72
N TYR A 842 19.41 -50.58 -12.83
CA TYR A 842 19.25 -49.37 -13.64
C TYR A 842 20.42 -49.21 -14.62
N VAL A 843 20.19 -48.42 -15.66
CA VAL A 843 21.24 -47.91 -16.54
C VAL A 843 21.59 -46.50 -16.11
N LYS A 844 22.88 -46.25 -15.86
CA LYS A 844 23.42 -44.96 -15.45
C LYS A 844 24.13 -44.29 -16.61
N THR A 845 23.86 -43.01 -16.80
CA THR A 845 24.65 -42.11 -17.67
C THR A 845 24.94 -40.81 -16.94
N VAL A 846 25.96 -40.06 -17.39
CA VAL A 846 26.21 -38.69 -16.92
C VAL A 846 25.91 -37.74 -18.07
N VAL A 847 25.10 -36.71 -17.80
CA VAL A 847 24.65 -35.75 -18.80
C VAL A 847 24.83 -34.34 -18.25
N SER A 848 25.55 -33.49 -18.97
CA SER A 848 25.59 -32.05 -18.69
C SER A 848 24.25 -31.42 -19.10
N ALA A 849 23.58 -30.76 -18.16
CA ALA A 849 22.31 -30.09 -18.38
C ALA A 849 22.35 -28.65 -17.88
N THR A 850 21.77 -27.74 -18.66
CA THR A 850 21.57 -26.33 -18.30
C THR A 850 20.11 -26.12 -17.93
N THR A 851 19.84 -25.72 -16.69
CA THR A 851 18.47 -25.43 -16.23
C THR A 851 17.93 -24.16 -16.90
N ALA A 852 16.62 -23.91 -16.80
CA ALA A 852 16.01 -22.66 -17.29
C ALA A 852 16.64 -21.40 -16.66
N ALA A 853 17.19 -21.53 -15.45
CA ALA A 853 17.93 -20.50 -14.72
C ALA A 853 19.35 -20.23 -15.29
N GLY A 854 19.78 -20.99 -16.30
CA GLY A 854 21.13 -20.90 -16.87
C GLY A 854 22.21 -21.67 -16.10
N HIS A 855 21.86 -22.40 -15.04
CA HIS A 855 22.82 -23.20 -14.28
C HIS A 855 23.18 -24.48 -15.05
N THR A 856 24.46 -24.64 -15.40
CA THR A 856 24.98 -25.84 -16.09
C THR A 856 25.73 -26.73 -15.11
N ALA A 857 25.34 -28.00 -15.04
CA ALA A 857 26.02 -28.99 -14.23
C ALA A 857 25.83 -30.40 -14.78
N ASP A 858 26.68 -31.33 -14.31
CA ASP A 858 26.57 -32.74 -14.65
C ASP A 858 25.55 -33.44 -13.76
N TYR A 859 24.68 -34.23 -14.40
CA TYR A 859 23.64 -35.03 -13.74
C TYR A 859 23.91 -36.51 -13.94
N ILE A 860 23.85 -37.28 -12.86
CA ILE A 860 23.66 -38.72 -12.94
C ILE A 860 22.20 -38.94 -13.35
N VAL A 861 22.02 -39.59 -14.50
CA VAL A 861 20.71 -39.96 -15.05
C VAL A 861 20.57 -41.48 -14.92
N LEU A 862 19.64 -41.90 -14.07
CA LEU A 862 19.21 -43.28 -13.89
C LEU A 862 18.03 -43.55 -14.81
N ARG A 863 18.09 -44.64 -15.55
CA ARG A 863 17.02 -45.15 -16.41
C ARG A 863 16.63 -46.56 -15.97
N SER A 864 15.33 -46.87 -15.96
CA SER A 864 14.87 -48.25 -15.83
C SER A 864 15.47 -49.14 -16.93
N THR A 865 15.76 -50.40 -16.59
CA THR A 865 16.34 -51.35 -17.57
C THR A 865 15.34 -51.65 -18.70
N ASN A 866 14.07 -51.85 -18.33
CA ASN A 866 12.98 -52.13 -19.24
C ASN A 866 12.04 -50.93 -19.38
N LYS A 867 11.31 -50.89 -20.48
CA LYS A 867 10.12 -50.05 -20.61
C LYS A 867 9.01 -50.58 -19.71
N LEU A 868 8.24 -49.67 -19.13
CA LEU A 868 7.20 -49.97 -18.16
C LEU A 868 5.86 -49.38 -18.60
N THR A 869 4.78 -49.90 -17.99
CA THR A 869 3.39 -49.49 -18.23
C THR A 869 2.66 -49.32 -16.91
N GLY A 870 1.72 -48.38 -16.85
CA GLY A 870 0.91 -48.09 -15.67
C GLY A 870 1.56 -47.09 -14.72
N THR A 871 1.02 -46.98 -13.50
CA THR A 871 1.59 -46.14 -12.45
C THR A 871 2.75 -46.85 -11.78
N VAL A 872 3.95 -46.29 -11.95
CA VAL A 872 5.21 -46.89 -11.49
C VAL A 872 5.74 -46.11 -10.30
N PRO A 873 5.70 -46.68 -9.07
CA PRO A 873 6.36 -46.09 -7.91
C PRO A 873 7.86 -46.42 -7.96
N VAL A 874 8.69 -45.42 -7.67
CA VAL A 874 10.15 -45.48 -7.68
C VAL A 874 10.70 -44.94 -6.37
N GLU A 875 11.72 -45.60 -5.84
CA GLU A 875 12.48 -45.15 -4.68
C GLU A 875 13.97 -45.17 -5.00
N VAL A 876 14.64 -44.04 -4.76
CA VAL A 876 16.10 -43.87 -4.90
C VAL A 876 16.66 -43.46 -3.54
N LYS A 877 17.79 -44.04 -3.13
CA LYS A 877 18.45 -43.80 -1.83
C LYS A 877 19.86 -43.23 -1.98
#